data_AF-A0A955WXB6-F1
#
_entry.id   AF-A0A955WXB6-F1
#
_cell.length_a   1.000
_cell.length_b   1.000
_cell.length_c   1.000
_cell.angle_alpha   90.00
_cell.angle_beta   90.00
_cell.angle_gamma   90.00
#
_symmetry.space_group_name_H-M   'P 1'
#
loop_
_entity.id
_entity.type
_entity.pdbx_description
1 polymer ?
#
loop_
_entity_poly.entity_id
_entity_poly.type
_entity_poly.pdbx_seq_one_letter_code
_entity_poly.pdbx_strand_id
1 'polypeptide(L)'
;MRRATLLCLLAFTACDDPSTTPADARIVDGGPQDCLCGSDRGVLDPDQAPLDEGAADMATDRGIDMAPDATPLPELPTRPRAQAPADPLAGAPVESCAIIDDTRCVDGQPQTCAVYDATAGAFVEPDPLLRRALLFDRWYARYHSPDGQTAERVFNAGFPAGTPEAEWGDPARFLGYDGWGDSAIWTGVALHGTALRYLSTGTQADYARMVAKARALLVKFDVTGVPGYLARAHYGYVEPGAPPTDAHLVLSDARLLEDHRSHDFDPATVPDAPPVYTQGYPGPDGPVAVRPRWHGNPSIDQYSGPMVAFPLVADLLRPEDAEIRDRMVRHLTCYLKRLERVEIVHAQQNPEIIDVLQQLLGGGRLTLDEGDPDFSQLDTVVGYYLPQLNPRNAADYPRDCPAEIQLEPTRVLDLASPRYLGELVQLATDLQSRDNVRATGIDHFYVPSVRAGDANHLMHLAAIGYHFTGEEQYRRFFHEQLVQSLNTFGVIQTAGALQVPDWCRSFYGGHITYPAFWSLWGLLDDPALREPIARALHDEFWARDVGPLADLKFDLMFATVADAWPAAQAEARARALAAFDVLGGNGGTLDDPRRAYNVAPETVIDALGGPEQALRCPSADDRAACIAPVTFMGLEFPGEDIGGACRGDALDCPFEDGTCARALATAPVPIELRAFTDFLWQRNPFQIGYSTGAPGHKQSPGLDIIEAYWLARYTGVIQSGAGQVLAWQPGDGACGAP
;
A
#
# COMPACT_ATOMS: atom_id res chain seq x y z
N MET A 1 -6.52 -12.36 -0.36
CA MET A 1 -6.28 -12.15 -1.81
C MET A 1 -7.06 -13.12 -2.70
N ARG A 2 -7.28 -14.41 -2.34
CA ARG A 2 -8.13 -15.32 -3.14
C ARG A 2 -9.64 -14.95 -3.21
N ARG A 3 -10.18 -14.15 -2.28
CA ARG A 3 -11.55 -13.59 -2.39
C ARG A 3 -11.65 -12.31 -3.26
N ALA A 4 -10.53 -11.62 -3.53
CA ALA A 4 -10.47 -10.62 -4.62
C ALA A 4 -10.27 -11.28 -5.99
N THR A 5 -9.87 -12.56 -6.00
CA THR A 5 -9.83 -13.47 -7.16
C THR A 5 -11.23 -14.01 -7.54
N LEU A 6 -12.33 -13.47 -6.98
CA LEU A 6 -13.70 -13.92 -7.33
C LEU A 6 -14.06 -13.65 -8.80
N LEU A 7 -13.37 -12.71 -9.46
CA LEU A 7 -13.46 -12.49 -10.91
C LEU A 7 -12.44 -13.30 -11.72
N CYS A 8 -11.49 -13.96 -11.05
CA CYS A 8 -10.40 -14.76 -11.65
C CYS A 8 -10.71 -16.26 -11.80
N LEU A 9 -11.68 -16.82 -11.08
CA LEU A 9 -11.91 -18.27 -11.02
C LEU A 9 -12.78 -18.86 -12.15
N LEU A 10 -13.22 -18.05 -13.13
CA LEU A 10 -14.02 -18.52 -14.27
C LEU A 10 -13.26 -19.37 -15.32
N ALA A 11 -12.03 -19.84 -15.05
CA ALA A 11 -11.21 -20.51 -16.08
C ALA A 11 -10.36 -21.74 -15.66
N PHE A 12 -10.49 -22.33 -14.47
CA PHE A 12 -9.69 -23.52 -14.12
C PHE A 12 -10.54 -24.72 -13.65
N THR A 13 -10.69 -25.70 -14.55
CA THR A 13 -10.90 -27.11 -14.19
C THR A 13 -9.82 -27.95 -14.85
N ALA A 14 -9.29 -28.92 -14.09
CA ALA A 14 -8.25 -29.92 -14.41
C ALA A 14 -6.79 -29.51 -14.17
N CYS A 15 -6.20 -30.02 -13.08
CA CYS A 15 -4.87 -30.62 -13.03
C CYS A 15 -4.58 -31.16 -11.60
N ASP A 16 -4.64 -32.48 -11.41
CA ASP A 16 -4.07 -33.19 -10.26
C ASP A 16 -3.20 -34.35 -10.80
N ASP A 17 -1.90 -34.35 -10.52
CA ASP A 17 -1.04 -35.55 -10.54
C ASP A 17 0.16 -35.39 -9.57
N PRO A 18 0.34 -36.26 -8.56
CA PRO A 18 1.42 -36.15 -7.58
C PRO A 18 2.60 -37.08 -7.92
N SER A 19 3.63 -36.59 -8.62
CA SER A 19 4.94 -37.30 -8.63
C SER A 19 6.16 -36.47 -9.06
N THR A 20 6.79 -35.71 -8.15
CA THR A 20 8.25 -35.40 -8.25
C THR A 20 8.85 -35.06 -6.89
N THR A 21 10.03 -35.61 -6.59
CA THR A 21 10.84 -35.40 -5.37
C THR A 21 11.91 -34.32 -5.54
N PRO A 22 12.41 -33.67 -4.46
CA PRO A 22 13.24 -32.46 -4.55
C PRO A 22 14.74 -32.74 -4.35
N ALA A 23 15.55 -32.41 -5.36
CA ALA A 23 17.01 -32.26 -5.22
C ALA A 23 17.54 -31.36 -6.35
N ASP A 24 17.36 -30.04 -6.22
CA ASP A 24 18.20 -28.96 -6.80
C ASP A 24 17.43 -27.62 -6.71
N ALA A 25 17.42 -27.00 -5.53
CA ALA A 25 16.84 -25.67 -5.32
C ALA A 25 17.94 -24.61 -5.34
N ARG A 26 18.09 -23.91 -6.48
CA ARG A 26 18.57 -22.52 -6.46
C ARG A 26 17.37 -21.67 -6.03
N ILE A 27 17.61 -20.73 -5.11
CA ILE A 27 16.61 -19.77 -4.64
C ILE A 27 16.26 -18.88 -5.84
N VAL A 28 15.16 -19.23 -6.51
CA VAL A 28 14.44 -18.40 -7.48
C VAL A 28 13.20 -17.89 -6.76
N ASP A 29 12.84 -16.63 -7.00
CA ASP A 29 11.68 -15.91 -6.47
C ASP A 29 10.52 -16.81 -6.06
N GLY A 30 10.18 -16.74 -4.77
CA GLY A 30 9.07 -17.48 -4.18
C GLY A 30 8.55 -16.76 -2.94
N GLY A 31 7.57 -15.88 -3.15
CA GLY A 31 6.49 -15.73 -2.18
C GLY A 31 5.76 -17.07 -2.00
N PRO A 32 4.83 -17.20 -1.03
CA PRO A 32 4.30 -18.51 -0.64
C PRO A 32 3.54 -19.19 -1.81
N GLN A 33 4.19 -20.20 -2.39
CA GLN A 33 3.69 -21.23 -3.32
C GLN A 33 3.22 -20.77 -4.72
N ASP A 34 4.16 -20.70 -5.66
CA ASP A 34 3.91 -20.77 -7.10
C ASP A 34 3.99 -22.22 -7.60
N CYS A 35 2.85 -22.79 -8.01
CA CYS A 35 2.78 -24.00 -8.81
C CYS A 35 2.93 -23.64 -10.30
N LEU A 36 4.09 -23.91 -10.89
CA LEU A 36 4.33 -23.75 -12.34
C LEU A 36 3.71 -24.94 -13.11
N CYS A 37 2.76 -24.68 -14.02
CA CYS A 37 2.35 -25.63 -15.05
C CYS A 37 2.96 -25.24 -16.39
N GLY A 38 3.77 -26.13 -16.97
CA GLY A 38 4.39 -25.99 -18.29
C GLY A 38 3.40 -26.14 -19.44
N SER A 39 3.67 -25.39 -20.50
CA SER A 39 2.93 -25.34 -21.76
C SER A 39 3.10 -26.60 -22.60
N ASP A 40 1.98 -27.14 -23.06
CA ASP A 40 1.89 -27.75 -24.40
C ASP A 40 0.42 -27.96 -24.78
N ARG A 41 -0.09 -27.16 -25.73
CA ARG A 41 -0.97 -27.56 -26.85
C ARG A 41 -1.57 -26.38 -27.61
N GLY A 42 -1.35 -26.41 -28.93
CA GLY A 42 -2.42 -26.31 -29.94
C GLY A 42 -3.03 -24.94 -30.19
N VAL A 43 -2.41 -24.18 -31.09
CA VAL A 43 -3.02 -23.04 -31.80
C VAL A 43 -4.32 -23.49 -32.49
N LEU A 44 -5.43 -22.82 -32.16
CA LEU A 44 -6.62 -22.79 -33.01
C LEU A 44 -6.72 -21.40 -33.65
N ASP A 45 -6.81 -21.45 -34.98
CA ASP A 45 -6.97 -20.36 -35.93
C ASP A 45 -8.41 -19.80 -35.90
N PRO A 46 -8.63 -18.51 -35.59
CA PRO A 46 -9.95 -17.91 -35.65
C PRO A 46 -10.08 -16.98 -36.86
N ASP A 47 -10.16 -17.56 -38.06
CA ASP A 47 -10.68 -16.87 -39.24
C ASP A 47 -12.08 -17.40 -39.58
N GLN A 48 -13.00 -16.44 -39.77
CA GLN A 48 -14.34 -16.52 -40.37
C GLN A 48 -15.57 -16.64 -39.45
N ALA A 49 -16.14 -15.47 -39.12
CA ALA A 49 -17.57 -15.22 -39.27
C ALA A 49 -17.84 -13.70 -39.45
N PRO A 50 -18.71 -13.29 -40.38
CA PRO A 50 -19.02 -11.87 -40.58
C PRO A 50 -19.94 -11.36 -39.46
N LEU A 51 -19.60 -10.20 -38.90
CA LEU A 51 -20.46 -9.47 -37.98
C LEU A 51 -21.56 -8.76 -38.78
N ASP A 52 -22.80 -9.07 -38.42
CA ASP A 52 -24.02 -8.45 -38.95
C ASP A 52 -24.25 -7.12 -38.22
N GLU A 53 -24.19 -6.01 -38.95
CA GLU A 53 -24.45 -4.66 -38.44
C GLU A 53 -25.95 -4.46 -38.25
N GLY A 54 -26.41 -4.51 -36.99
CA GLY A 54 -27.84 -4.32 -36.70
C GLY A 54 -28.17 -4.14 -35.23
N ALA A 55 -27.70 -3.03 -34.63
CA ALA A 55 -28.28 -2.50 -33.38
C ALA A 55 -27.91 -1.01 -33.23
N ALA A 56 -28.56 -0.16 -34.02
CA ALA A 56 -28.73 1.26 -33.71
C ALA A 56 -30.16 1.46 -33.18
N ASP A 57 -30.33 2.45 -32.30
CA ASP A 57 -31.57 2.89 -31.65
C ASP A 57 -32.09 2.07 -30.46
N MET A 58 -31.43 2.22 -29.30
CA MET A 58 -32.11 2.39 -28.01
C MET A 58 -31.28 3.32 -27.09
N ALA A 59 -31.13 4.59 -27.52
CA ALA A 59 -30.75 5.69 -26.64
C ALA A 59 -31.95 6.62 -26.50
N THR A 60 -33.00 6.15 -25.82
CA THR A 60 -34.13 7.03 -25.46
C THR A 60 -33.81 7.75 -24.16
N ASP A 61 -33.39 9.00 -24.32
CA ASP A 61 -34.00 10.14 -23.65
C ASP A 61 -34.15 10.01 -22.12
N ARG A 62 -33.01 10.04 -21.42
CA ARG A 62 -32.95 10.63 -20.07
C ARG A 62 -32.45 12.06 -20.21
N GLY A 63 -33.20 12.90 -20.93
CA GLY A 63 -33.13 14.34 -20.74
C GLY A 63 -33.49 14.64 -19.28
N ILE A 64 -32.48 14.79 -18.42
CA ILE A 64 -32.67 15.43 -17.13
C ILE A 64 -33.06 16.86 -17.46
N ASP A 65 -34.36 17.13 -17.42
CA ASP A 65 -34.93 18.46 -17.52
C ASP A 65 -34.39 19.24 -16.32
N MET A 66 -33.26 19.93 -16.53
CA MET A 66 -32.56 20.73 -15.53
C MET A 66 -33.48 21.88 -15.16
N ALA A 67 -34.36 21.64 -14.17
CA ALA A 67 -35.21 22.66 -13.60
C ALA A 67 -34.34 23.86 -13.19
N PRO A 68 -34.75 25.10 -13.50
CA PRO A 68 -33.92 26.30 -13.32
C PRO A 68 -33.66 26.73 -11.87
N ASP A 69 -33.95 25.88 -10.88
CA ASP A 69 -33.68 26.10 -9.45
C ASP A 69 -32.65 25.07 -8.93
N ALA A 70 -31.50 24.96 -9.62
CA ALA A 70 -30.37 24.22 -9.07
C ALA A 70 -29.93 24.92 -7.78
N THR A 71 -30.20 24.27 -6.63
CA THR A 71 -29.69 24.73 -5.34
C THR A 71 -28.17 24.86 -5.45
N PRO A 72 -27.57 25.99 -5.05
CA PRO A 72 -26.13 26.16 -5.13
C PRO A 72 -25.41 24.98 -4.47
N LEU A 73 -24.43 24.42 -5.15
CA LEU A 73 -23.63 23.33 -4.58
C LEU A 73 -22.98 23.80 -3.28
N PRO A 74 -23.00 22.96 -2.22
CA PRO A 74 -22.27 23.25 -0.99
C PRO A 74 -20.79 23.50 -1.27
N GLU A 75 -20.16 24.35 -0.46
CA GLU A 75 -18.71 24.51 -0.51
C GLU A 75 -18.01 23.20 -0.15
N LEU A 76 -16.77 23.02 -0.61
CA LEU A 76 -15.89 21.93 -0.19
C LEU A 76 -14.64 22.53 0.45
N PRO A 77 -14.75 23.12 1.65
CA PRO A 77 -13.61 23.78 2.27
C PRO A 77 -12.57 22.73 2.65
N THR A 78 -11.37 22.93 2.11
CA THR A 78 -10.18 22.15 2.43
C THR A 78 -9.18 23.06 3.15
N ARG A 79 -8.27 22.46 3.89
CA ARG A 79 -7.24 23.18 4.64
C ARG A 79 -5.87 22.55 4.44
N PRO A 80 -4.79 23.34 4.51
CA PRO A 80 -3.45 22.78 4.56
C PRO A 80 -3.35 21.75 5.70
N ARG A 81 -2.77 20.60 5.40
CA ARG A 81 -2.59 19.49 6.35
C ARG A 81 -1.58 19.81 7.43
N ALA A 82 -0.59 20.64 7.10
CA ALA A 82 0.42 21.11 8.01
C ALA A 82 0.97 22.46 7.54
N GLN A 83 1.74 23.11 8.41
CA GLN A 83 2.50 24.31 8.07
C GLN A 83 3.99 23.97 8.12
N ALA A 84 4.76 24.53 7.20
CA ALA A 84 6.20 24.36 7.21
C ALA A 84 6.78 24.87 8.55
N PRO A 85 7.52 24.04 9.29
CA PRO A 85 8.13 24.45 10.55
C PRO A 85 9.27 25.44 10.31
N ALA A 86 9.53 26.29 11.31
CA ALA A 86 10.74 27.09 11.33
C ALA A 86 11.97 26.18 11.50
N ASP A 87 13.07 26.53 10.86
CA ASP A 87 14.34 25.82 11.00
C ASP A 87 14.97 26.14 12.37
N PRO A 88 15.07 25.16 13.29
CA PRO A 88 15.60 25.42 14.62
C PRO A 88 17.11 25.70 14.62
N LEU A 89 17.81 25.44 13.51
CA LEU A 89 19.23 25.74 13.34
C LEU A 89 19.48 27.07 12.61
N ALA A 90 18.42 27.82 12.25
CA ALA A 90 18.57 29.11 11.60
C ALA A 90 19.41 30.08 12.48
N GLY A 91 20.60 30.45 11.99
CA GLY A 91 21.54 31.31 12.71
C GLY A 91 22.43 30.60 13.73
N ALA A 92 22.29 29.28 13.91
CA ALA A 92 23.20 28.48 14.72
C ALA A 92 24.55 28.28 13.98
N PRO A 93 25.66 28.08 14.71
CA PRO A 93 26.98 27.84 14.11
C PRO A 93 27.16 26.39 13.61
N VAL A 94 26.08 25.62 13.49
CA VAL A 94 26.08 24.23 13.06
C VAL A 94 25.20 24.08 11.82
N GLU A 95 25.56 23.14 10.96
CA GLU A 95 24.82 22.83 9.73
C GLU A 95 24.03 21.54 9.93
N SER A 96 22.77 21.49 9.49
CA SER A 96 21.95 20.28 9.55
C SER A 96 22.53 19.14 8.70
N CYS A 97 22.31 17.90 9.12
CA CYS A 97 22.66 16.69 8.37
C CYS A 97 21.51 15.68 8.38
N ALA A 98 21.46 14.75 7.42
CA ALA A 98 20.28 13.90 7.23
C ALA A 98 20.39 12.51 7.88
N ILE A 99 21.61 11.99 8.08
CA ILE A 99 21.86 10.59 8.43
C ILE A 99 22.80 10.52 9.64
N ILE A 100 22.34 9.93 10.74
CA ILE A 100 23.13 9.79 11.97
C ILE A 100 24.44 9.01 11.76
N ASP A 101 25.51 9.47 12.39
CA ASP A 101 26.90 9.03 12.26
C ASP A 101 27.46 9.00 10.83
N ASP A 102 26.82 9.68 9.88
CA ASP A 102 27.46 9.94 8.60
C ASP A 102 28.68 10.83 8.81
N THR A 103 29.69 10.71 7.97
CA THR A 103 30.96 11.45 8.13
C THR A 103 31.30 12.21 6.88
N ARG A 104 31.90 13.39 7.05
CA ARG A 104 32.43 14.20 5.94
C ARG A 104 33.72 14.91 6.35
N CYS A 105 34.43 15.42 5.37
CA CYS A 105 35.60 16.28 5.57
C CYS A 105 35.32 17.67 5.01
N VAL A 106 35.41 18.71 5.84
CA VAL A 106 35.27 20.11 5.42
C VAL A 106 36.50 20.87 5.90
N ASP A 107 37.23 21.49 4.96
CA ASP A 107 38.46 22.24 5.24
C ASP A 107 39.52 21.47 6.06
N GLY A 108 39.62 20.16 5.83
CA GLY A 108 40.56 19.28 6.53
C GLY A 108 40.12 18.86 7.94
N GLN A 109 38.94 19.31 8.40
CA GLN A 109 38.35 18.90 9.67
C GLN A 109 37.32 17.77 9.43
N PRO A 110 37.46 16.61 10.11
CA PRO A 110 36.43 15.58 10.06
C PRO A 110 35.19 16.07 10.79
N GLN A 111 34.02 15.76 10.26
CA GLN A 111 32.73 16.03 10.90
C GLN A 111 31.90 14.75 10.91
N THR A 112 31.15 14.54 11.99
CA THR A 112 30.21 13.43 12.15
C THR A 112 28.82 13.99 12.37
N CYS A 113 27.82 13.46 11.66
CA CYS A 113 26.44 13.84 11.87
C CYS A 113 25.94 13.29 13.22
N ALA A 114 25.58 14.17 14.15
CA ALA A 114 25.21 13.83 15.51
C ALA A 114 23.96 14.57 15.96
N VAL A 115 23.40 14.17 17.10
CA VAL A 115 22.20 14.80 17.66
C VAL A 115 22.57 16.11 18.36
N TYR A 116 21.93 17.19 17.93
CA TYR A 116 22.08 18.54 18.44
C TYR A 116 20.75 19.00 19.06
N ASP A 117 20.79 19.40 20.32
CA ASP A 117 19.66 20.04 20.99
C ASP A 117 19.70 21.54 20.68
N ALA A 118 18.78 21.99 19.84
CA ALA A 118 18.71 23.39 19.41
C ALA A 118 18.35 24.35 20.55
N THR A 119 17.69 23.87 21.61
CA THR A 119 17.35 24.67 22.78
C THR A 119 18.55 24.84 23.71
N ALA A 120 19.29 23.75 23.93
CA ALA A 120 20.50 23.76 24.75
C ALA A 120 21.73 24.34 24.01
N GLY A 121 21.69 24.37 22.68
CA GLY A 121 22.80 24.82 21.85
C GLY A 121 24.00 23.86 21.85
N ALA A 122 23.78 22.56 22.07
CA ALA A 122 24.84 21.58 22.30
C ALA A 122 24.53 20.22 21.65
N PHE A 123 25.58 19.47 21.33
CA PHE A 123 25.47 18.06 20.97
C PHE A 123 25.14 17.23 22.22
N VAL A 124 24.19 16.31 22.07
CA VAL A 124 23.64 15.49 23.16
C VAL A 124 23.54 14.04 22.73
N GLU A 125 23.55 13.13 23.69
CA GLU A 125 23.14 11.76 23.44
C GLU A 125 21.61 11.70 23.28
N PRO A 126 21.09 11.14 22.17
CA PRO A 126 19.65 10.96 22.02
C PRO A 126 19.10 9.98 23.07
N ASP A 127 17.82 10.12 23.40
CA ASP A 127 17.12 9.07 24.13
C ASP A 127 17.08 7.77 23.30
N PRO A 128 16.94 6.59 23.93
CA PRO A 128 17.00 5.32 23.22
C PRO A 128 16.01 5.17 22.07
N LEU A 129 14.81 5.77 22.18
CA LEU A 129 13.80 5.66 21.14
C LEU A 129 14.12 6.57 19.94
N LEU A 130 14.56 7.81 20.20
CA LEU A 130 15.06 8.68 19.13
C LEU A 130 16.28 8.07 18.43
N ARG A 131 17.24 7.53 19.20
CA ARG A 131 18.41 6.83 18.65
C ARG A 131 17.97 5.72 17.68
N ARG A 132 17.03 4.88 18.10
CA ARG A 132 16.50 3.79 17.28
C ARG A 132 15.86 4.30 16.00
N ALA A 133 14.98 5.30 16.08
CA ALA A 133 14.35 5.87 14.89
C ALA A 133 15.38 6.42 13.89
N LEU A 134 16.43 7.09 14.38
CA LEU A 134 17.52 7.61 13.55
C LEU A 134 18.36 6.50 12.91
N LEU A 135 18.62 5.39 13.61
CA LEU A 135 19.29 4.21 13.05
C LEU A 135 18.47 3.58 11.91
N PHE A 136 17.16 3.43 12.11
CA PHE A 136 16.26 2.95 11.07
C PHE A 136 16.23 3.89 9.86
N ASP A 137 16.18 5.20 10.07
CA ASP A 137 16.26 6.19 9.00
C ASP A 137 17.57 6.12 8.20
N ARG A 138 18.68 5.82 8.88
CA ARG A 138 20.00 5.57 8.27
C ARG A 138 19.98 4.30 7.43
N TRP A 139 19.53 3.19 7.99
CA TRP A 139 19.51 1.91 7.25
C TRP A 139 18.59 1.99 6.05
N TYR A 140 17.43 2.63 6.20
CA TYR A 140 16.53 2.90 5.08
C TYR A 140 17.25 3.67 3.96
N ALA A 141 17.89 4.79 4.30
CA ALA A 141 18.57 5.64 3.33
C ALA A 141 19.75 4.93 2.63
N ARG A 142 20.52 4.12 3.37
CA ARG A 142 21.72 3.45 2.83
C ARG A 142 21.41 2.18 2.04
N TYR A 143 20.39 1.43 2.46
CA TYR A 143 20.25 0.02 2.03
C TYR A 143 18.90 -0.32 1.41
N HIS A 144 17.88 0.51 1.60
CA HIS A 144 16.49 0.22 1.19
C HIS A 144 15.90 1.24 0.23
N SER A 145 16.71 2.16 -0.30
CA SER A 145 16.26 3.21 -1.20
C SER A 145 16.97 3.17 -2.59
N PRO A 146 17.16 2.00 -3.24
CA PRO A 146 17.83 1.94 -4.54
C PRO A 146 17.12 2.82 -5.56
N ASP A 147 17.89 3.66 -6.26
CA ASP A 147 17.34 4.62 -7.24
C ASP A 147 16.23 5.52 -6.67
N GLY A 148 16.22 5.74 -5.35
CA GLY A 148 15.20 6.50 -4.64
C GLY A 148 13.91 5.71 -4.30
N GLN A 149 13.76 4.49 -4.79
CA GLN A 149 12.59 3.64 -4.56
C GLN A 149 12.76 2.75 -3.34
N THR A 150 11.68 2.41 -2.62
CA THR A 150 11.77 1.50 -1.48
C THR A 150 11.80 0.03 -1.91
N ALA A 151 12.70 -0.78 -1.32
CA ALA A 151 12.77 -2.23 -1.52
C ALA A 151 13.33 -2.97 -0.28
N GLU A 152 13.09 -4.28 -0.19
CA GLU A 152 13.71 -5.16 0.80
C GLU A 152 15.11 -5.59 0.32
N ARG A 153 16.07 -5.70 1.25
CA ARG A 153 17.43 -6.13 0.92
C ARG A 153 17.57 -7.63 1.20
N VAL A 154 18.06 -8.39 0.23
CA VAL A 154 18.30 -9.84 0.35
C VAL A 154 19.79 -10.12 0.41
N PHE A 155 20.17 -11.07 1.25
CA PHE A 155 21.54 -11.48 1.51
C PHE A 155 21.84 -12.88 0.97
N ASN A 156 23.11 -13.09 0.61
CA ASN A 156 23.62 -14.41 0.22
C ASN A 156 23.85 -15.36 1.41
N ALA A 157 23.76 -14.86 2.64
CA ALA A 157 23.81 -15.62 3.88
C ALA A 157 22.96 -14.95 4.97
N GLY A 158 22.43 -15.76 5.89
CA GLY A 158 21.67 -15.28 7.03
C GLY A 158 22.57 -14.69 8.10
N PHE A 159 22.17 -13.54 8.65
CA PHE A 159 22.89 -12.89 9.73
C PHE A 159 22.14 -13.00 11.06
N PRO A 160 22.78 -13.43 12.16
CA PRO A 160 22.19 -13.37 13.49
C PRO A 160 21.83 -11.95 13.93
N ALA A 161 20.93 -11.86 14.92
CA ALA A 161 20.60 -10.60 15.57
C ALA A 161 21.83 -9.99 16.25
N GLY A 162 21.98 -8.67 16.15
CA GLY A 162 23.12 -7.94 16.72
C GLY A 162 24.42 -8.03 15.91
N THR A 163 24.42 -8.69 14.74
CA THR A 163 25.53 -8.56 13.78
C THR A 163 25.80 -7.09 13.46
N PRO A 164 27.07 -6.62 13.51
CA PRO A 164 27.40 -5.22 13.23
C PRO A 164 27.06 -4.77 11.81
N GLU A 165 26.69 -3.49 11.64
CA GLU A 165 26.42 -2.88 10.31
C GLU A 165 27.58 -3.03 9.33
N ALA A 166 28.83 -2.98 9.80
CA ALA A 166 29.99 -3.18 8.94
C ALA A 166 30.07 -4.59 8.30
N GLU A 167 29.38 -5.59 8.86
CA GLU A 167 29.39 -6.96 8.36
C GLU A 167 28.19 -7.23 7.44
N TRP A 168 26.95 -6.97 7.88
CA TRP A 168 25.76 -7.18 7.04
C TRP A 168 25.58 -6.07 5.99
N GLY A 169 26.15 -4.89 6.23
CA GLY A 169 26.17 -3.75 5.32
C GLY A 169 27.10 -3.95 4.12
N ASP A 170 28.05 -4.89 4.18
CA ASP A 170 29.04 -5.15 3.13
C ASP A 170 28.37 -5.53 1.79
N PRO A 171 28.65 -4.81 0.69
CA PRO A 171 28.14 -5.14 -0.64
C PRO A 171 28.39 -6.58 -1.07
N ALA A 172 29.46 -7.23 -0.59
CA ALA A 172 29.74 -8.65 -0.87
C ALA A 172 28.70 -9.62 -0.29
N ARG A 173 27.83 -9.13 0.61
CA ARG A 173 26.74 -9.89 1.24
C ARG A 173 25.41 -9.71 0.52
N PHE A 174 25.30 -8.71 -0.34
CA PHE A 174 24.11 -8.42 -1.10
C PHE A 174 23.85 -9.49 -2.16
N LEU A 175 22.61 -9.98 -2.21
CA LEU A 175 22.13 -10.90 -3.25
C LEU A 175 21.24 -10.17 -4.26
N GLY A 176 20.37 -9.29 -3.78
CA GLY A 176 19.38 -8.61 -4.61
C GLY A 176 18.37 -7.83 -3.80
N TYR A 177 17.44 -7.19 -4.50
CA TYR A 177 16.27 -6.55 -3.91
C TYR A 177 15.02 -7.41 -4.10
N ASP A 178 14.22 -7.53 -3.05
CA ASP A 178 12.91 -8.20 -3.05
C ASP A 178 11.80 -7.17 -2.77
N GLY A 179 10.55 -7.56 -3.00
CA GLY A 179 9.38 -6.74 -2.70
C GLY A 179 9.23 -5.51 -3.60
N TRP A 180 10.08 -5.38 -4.62
CA TRP A 180 10.08 -4.25 -5.55
C TRP A 180 8.73 -4.11 -6.29
N GLY A 181 7.97 -5.19 -6.43
CA GLY A 181 6.61 -5.16 -6.97
C GLY A 181 5.62 -4.31 -6.16
N ASP A 182 5.89 -3.99 -4.89
CA ASP A 182 5.08 -3.09 -4.05
C ASP A 182 5.84 -1.80 -3.71
N SER A 183 6.87 -1.50 -4.49
CA SER A 183 7.73 -0.35 -4.22
C SER A 183 6.99 0.98 -4.29
N ALA A 184 5.93 1.13 -5.09
CA ALA A 184 5.18 2.39 -5.18
C ALA A 184 4.45 2.72 -3.87
N ILE A 185 3.70 1.77 -3.30
CA ILE A 185 3.09 1.96 -1.97
C ILE A 185 4.15 2.21 -0.90
N TRP A 186 5.25 1.45 -0.89
CA TRP A 186 6.32 1.61 0.12
C TRP A 186 7.06 2.94 0.00
N THR A 187 7.27 3.43 -1.21
CA THR A 187 7.90 4.74 -1.46
C THR A 187 6.96 5.87 -1.00
N GLY A 188 5.65 5.72 -1.18
CA GLY A 188 4.65 6.64 -0.63
C GLY A 188 4.61 6.67 0.90
N VAL A 189 4.66 5.51 1.55
CA VAL A 189 4.76 5.43 3.01
C VAL A 189 6.06 6.06 3.52
N ALA A 190 7.17 5.80 2.84
CA ALA A 190 8.43 6.44 3.19
C ALA A 190 8.41 7.97 2.97
N LEU A 191 7.77 8.45 1.91
CA LEU A 191 7.58 9.88 1.67
C LEU A 191 6.79 10.52 2.82
N HIS A 192 5.68 9.89 3.23
CA HIS A 192 4.92 10.33 4.39
C HIS A 192 5.78 10.40 5.66
N GLY A 193 6.56 9.35 5.94
CA GLY A 193 7.52 9.34 7.06
C GLY A 193 8.56 10.47 6.99
N THR A 194 9.13 10.74 5.81
CA THR A 194 10.09 11.86 5.65
C THR A 194 9.45 13.23 5.82
N ALA A 195 8.20 13.40 5.39
CA ALA A 195 7.45 14.64 5.59
C ALA A 195 7.13 14.88 7.07
N LEU A 196 6.70 13.83 7.79
CA LEU A 196 6.48 13.87 9.24
C LEU A 196 7.77 14.15 10.01
N ARG A 197 8.90 13.61 9.56
CA ARG A 197 10.22 13.92 10.12
C ARG A 197 10.57 15.39 9.91
N TYR A 198 10.40 15.92 8.69
CA TYR A 198 10.63 17.35 8.42
C TYR A 198 9.74 18.21 9.32
N LEU A 199 8.46 17.89 9.45
CA LEU A 199 7.54 18.59 10.36
C LEU A 199 7.99 18.57 11.82
N SER A 200 8.61 17.48 12.26
CA SER A 200 9.08 17.31 13.64
C SER A 200 10.42 18.00 13.94
N THR A 201 11.23 18.26 12.91
CA THR A 201 12.64 18.69 13.05
C THR A 201 12.91 20.07 12.46
N GLY A 202 12.21 20.45 11.40
CA GLY A 202 12.33 21.71 10.67
C GLY A 202 13.65 21.97 9.94
N THR A 203 14.60 21.04 9.95
CA THR A 203 15.94 21.28 9.40
C THR A 203 15.96 21.33 7.86
N GLN A 204 16.95 22.03 7.29
CA GLN A 204 17.18 22.01 5.84
C GLN A 204 17.48 20.61 5.29
N ALA A 205 18.24 19.80 6.03
CA ALA A 205 18.58 18.44 5.62
C ALA A 205 17.32 17.56 5.53
N ASP A 206 16.39 17.69 6.47
CA ASP A 206 15.15 16.91 6.46
C ASP A 206 14.16 17.41 5.40
N TYR A 207 14.14 18.73 5.13
CA TYR A 207 13.43 19.27 3.96
C TYR A 207 13.97 18.67 2.65
N ALA A 208 15.29 18.68 2.46
CA ALA A 208 15.92 18.12 1.26
C ALA A 208 15.66 16.61 1.11
N ARG A 209 15.63 15.86 2.22
CA ARG A 209 15.27 14.43 2.25
C ARG A 209 13.82 14.21 1.78
N MET A 210 12.87 15.00 2.27
CA MET A 210 11.47 14.96 1.83
C MET A 210 11.35 15.27 0.34
N VAL A 211 12.01 16.33 -0.14
CA VAL A 211 12.04 16.73 -1.56
C VAL A 211 12.62 15.61 -2.45
N ALA A 212 13.73 15.01 -2.06
CA ALA A 212 14.34 13.91 -2.81
C ALA A 212 13.41 12.69 -2.89
N LYS A 213 12.72 12.35 -1.80
CA LYS A 213 11.77 11.24 -1.77
C LYS A 213 10.51 11.53 -2.59
N ALA A 214 10.06 12.79 -2.62
CA ALA A 214 8.96 13.24 -3.48
C ALA A 214 9.30 13.05 -4.96
N ARG A 215 10.51 13.47 -5.39
CA ARG A 215 11.00 13.24 -6.76
C ARG A 215 11.03 11.75 -7.09
N ALA A 216 11.54 10.91 -6.20
CA ALA A 216 11.59 9.47 -6.42
C ALA A 216 10.20 8.83 -6.62
N LEU A 217 9.17 9.27 -5.89
CA LEU A 217 7.81 8.80 -6.10
C LEU A 217 7.22 9.33 -7.42
N LEU A 218 7.53 10.57 -7.81
CA LEU A 218 7.08 11.14 -9.08
C LEU A 218 7.72 10.43 -10.29
N VAL A 219 8.98 10.01 -10.20
CA VAL A 219 9.64 9.20 -11.26
C VAL A 219 8.80 7.97 -11.60
N LYS A 220 8.16 7.31 -10.63
CA LYS A 220 7.28 6.15 -10.88
C LYS A 220 6.05 6.49 -11.72
N PHE A 221 5.57 7.73 -11.69
CA PHE A 221 4.55 8.19 -12.64
C PHE A 221 5.19 8.55 -13.99
N ASP A 222 6.30 9.27 -13.97
CA ASP A 222 6.92 9.82 -15.18
C ASP A 222 7.46 8.74 -16.13
N VAL A 223 8.00 7.63 -15.61
CA VAL A 223 8.49 6.50 -16.43
C VAL A 223 7.42 5.87 -17.31
N THR A 224 6.14 6.01 -16.95
CA THR A 224 5.02 5.49 -17.74
C THR A 224 4.77 6.31 -19.01
N GLY A 225 5.18 7.58 -19.00
CA GLY A 225 4.81 8.56 -20.02
C GLY A 225 3.30 8.86 -20.08
N VAL A 226 2.53 8.47 -19.06
CA VAL A 226 1.07 8.60 -19.00
C VAL A 226 0.68 9.27 -17.67
N PRO A 227 0.31 10.56 -17.67
CA PRO A 227 0.05 11.30 -16.43
C PRO A 227 -1.07 10.67 -15.62
N GLY A 228 -0.79 10.23 -14.39
CA GLY A 228 -1.78 9.62 -13.49
C GLY A 228 -1.79 8.10 -13.54
N TYR A 229 -1.04 7.48 -14.46
CA TYR A 229 -0.75 6.06 -14.43
C TYR A 229 0.54 5.83 -13.62
N LEU A 230 0.50 4.95 -12.63
CA LEU A 230 1.60 4.72 -11.69
C LEU A 230 2.30 3.40 -12.02
N ALA A 231 3.62 3.43 -12.20
CA ALA A 231 4.40 2.21 -12.21
C ALA A 231 4.53 1.65 -10.78
N ARG A 232 4.45 0.31 -10.65
CA ARG A 232 4.78 -0.40 -9.41
C ARG A 232 6.25 -0.17 -9.04
N ALA A 233 7.12 -0.26 -10.05
CA ALA A 233 8.54 0.04 -9.94
C ALA A 233 9.15 0.42 -11.29
N HIS A 234 10.34 1.03 -11.25
CA HIS A 234 11.25 1.15 -12.39
C HIS A 234 12.57 0.43 -12.08
N TYR A 235 13.24 -0.14 -13.07
CA TYR A 235 14.45 -0.94 -12.88
C TYR A 235 15.35 -0.91 -14.11
N GLY A 236 16.62 -1.21 -13.91
CA GLY A 236 17.56 -1.48 -15.00
C GLY A 236 17.55 -2.97 -15.34
N TYR A 237 17.11 -3.36 -16.53
CA TYR A 237 17.32 -4.73 -16.98
C TYR A 237 18.78 -4.94 -17.40
N VAL A 238 19.37 -6.03 -16.93
CA VAL A 238 20.73 -6.46 -17.29
C VAL A 238 20.73 -7.91 -17.75
N GLU A 239 21.72 -8.29 -18.54
CA GLU A 239 21.88 -9.67 -18.99
C GLU A 239 22.13 -10.62 -17.80
N PRO A 240 21.63 -11.87 -17.85
CA PRO A 240 21.95 -12.89 -16.85
C PRO A 240 23.46 -13.03 -16.62
N GLY A 241 23.87 -12.97 -15.36
CA GLY A 241 25.29 -13.05 -14.97
C GLY A 241 26.00 -11.70 -14.83
N ALA A 242 25.32 -10.57 -15.06
CA ALA A 242 25.82 -9.26 -14.67
C ALA A 242 26.18 -9.21 -13.16
N PRO A 243 27.21 -8.46 -12.76
CA PRO A 243 27.59 -8.35 -11.35
C PRO A 243 26.45 -7.70 -10.55
N PRO A 244 26.17 -8.17 -9.32
CA PRO A 244 25.17 -7.55 -8.46
C PRO A 244 25.62 -6.15 -8.03
N THR A 245 24.66 -5.28 -7.76
CA THR A 245 24.90 -3.94 -7.21
C THR A 245 23.85 -3.64 -6.15
N ASP A 246 24.30 -3.18 -4.98
CA ASP A 246 23.44 -2.76 -3.88
C ASP A 246 23.15 -1.26 -3.88
N ALA A 247 23.47 -0.57 -4.98
CA ALA A 247 23.17 0.84 -5.18
C ALA A 247 21.94 1.07 -6.09
N HIS A 248 21.64 0.11 -6.97
CA HIS A 248 20.63 0.25 -8.02
C HIS A 248 19.68 -0.94 -8.06
N LEU A 249 18.42 -0.68 -8.42
CA LEU A 249 17.45 -1.74 -8.64
C LEU A 249 17.63 -2.29 -10.06
N VAL A 250 18.39 -3.38 -10.16
CA VAL A 250 18.65 -4.10 -11.41
C VAL A 250 18.06 -5.49 -11.38
N LEU A 251 17.46 -5.92 -12.49
CA LEU A 251 16.84 -7.25 -12.64
C LEU A 251 17.44 -7.94 -13.85
N SER A 252 17.65 -9.26 -13.76
CA SER A 252 18.27 -10.06 -14.82
C SER A 252 17.42 -11.24 -15.31
N ASP A 253 16.20 -11.38 -14.80
CA ASP A 253 15.30 -12.46 -15.22
C ASP A 253 14.78 -12.22 -16.64
N ALA A 254 15.16 -13.10 -17.57
CA ALA A 254 14.74 -13.03 -18.96
C ALA A 254 13.20 -13.09 -19.13
N ARG A 255 12.46 -13.69 -18.19
CA ARG A 255 10.99 -13.71 -18.22
C ARG A 255 10.38 -12.30 -18.19
N LEU A 256 11.09 -11.32 -17.61
CA LEU A 256 10.67 -9.91 -17.58
C LEU A 256 10.69 -9.23 -18.95
N LEU A 257 11.39 -9.81 -19.94
CA LEU A 257 11.38 -9.30 -21.31
C LEU A 257 10.05 -9.62 -22.02
N GLU A 258 9.40 -10.71 -21.64
CA GLU A 258 8.13 -11.19 -22.20
C GLU A 258 6.92 -10.83 -21.35
N ASP A 259 7.13 -10.44 -20.09
CA ASP A 259 6.07 -9.99 -19.17
C ASP A 259 5.35 -8.76 -19.72
N HIS A 260 4.03 -8.87 -19.93
CA HIS A 260 3.19 -7.79 -20.46
C HIS A 260 3.12 -6.56 -19.56
N ARG A 261 3.52 -6.70 -18.29
CA ARG A 261 3.60 -5.61 -17.32
C ARG A 261 4.93 -4.88 -17.42
N SER A 262 5.92 -5.39 -18.12
CA SER A 262 7.25 -4.79 -18.20
C SER A 262 7.41 -4.00 -19.49
N HIS A 263 7.67 -2.71 -19.37
CA HIS A 263 7.72 -1.78 -20.49
C HIS A 263 9.06 -1.04 -20.52
N ASP A 264 9.60 -0.80 -21.70
CA ASP A 264 10.75 0.09 -21.86
C ASP A 264 10.33 1.55 -21.69
N PHE A 265 11.28 2.40 -21.28
CA PHE A 265 11.13 3.85 -21.33
C PHE A 265 12.44 4.51 -21.74
N ASP A 266 12.33 5.72 -22.29
CA ASP A 266 13.48 6.56 -22.57
C ASP A 266 13.81 7.41 -21.33
N PRO A 267 14.97 7.19 -20.67
CA PRO A 267 15.34 7.98 -19.49
C PRO A 267 15.54 9.47 -19.82
N ALA A 268 15.79 9.84 -21.07
CA ALA A 268 15.90 11.24 -21.46
C ALA A 268 14.57 12.01 -21.39
N THR A 269 13.43 11.30 -21.36
CA THR A 269 12.09 11.91 -21.25
C THR A 269 11.58 11.97 -19.81
N VAL A 270 12.31 11.39 -18.86
CA VAL A 270 11.87 11.26 -17.46
C VAL A 270 12.65 12.25 -16.58
N PRO A 271 11.98 13.27 -16.02
CA PRO A 271 12.62 14.15 -15.04
C PRO A 271 13.13 13.36 -13.85
N ASP A 272 14.30 13.73 -13.32
CA ASP A 272 14.94 13.07 -12.17
C ASP A 272 15.24 11.57 -12.38
N ALA A 273 15.29 11.09 -13.63
CA ALA A 273 15.67 9.71 -13.92
C ALA A 273 17.05 9.37 -13.31
N PRO A 274 17.16 8.26 -12.56
CA PRO A 274 18.42 7.77 -12.02
C PRO A 274 19.52 7.70 -13.08
N PRO A 275 20.73 8.27 -12.83
CA PRO A 275 21.81 8.29 -13.81
C PRO A 275 22.21 6.91 -14.34
N VAL A 276 22.03 5.85 -13.54
CA VAL A 276 22.30 4.46 -13.93
C VAL A 276 21.60 4.07 -15.24
N TYR A 277 20.43 4.64 -15.54
CA TYR A 277 19.67 4.36 -16.75
C TYR A 277 20.31 4.89 -18.03
N THR A 278 21.24 5.83 -17.93
CA THR A 278 22.00 6.35 -19.09
C THR A 278 23.48 5.97 -19.05
N GLN A 279 24.05 5.84 -17.84
CA GLN A 279 25.48 5.66 -17.64
C GLN A 279 25.87 4.20 -17.35
N GLY A 280 24.90 3.34 -17.02
CA GLY A 280 25.17 2.05 -16.41
C GLY A 280 25.68 2.17 -14.98
N TYR A 281 26.11 1.06 -14.39
CA TYR A 281 26.76 1.03 -13.07
C TYR A 281 28.15 0.40 -13.15
N PRO A 282 29.06 0.65 -12.20
CA PRO A 282 30.41 0.10 -12.24
C PRO A 282 30.43 -1.44 -12.25
N GLY A 283 31.17 -2.02 -13.19
CA GLY A 283 31.44 -3.47 -13.29
C GLY A 283 32.95 -3.75 -13.38
N PRO A 284 33.35 -5.04 -13.30
CA PRO A 284 34.76 -5.44 -13.29
C PRO A 284 35.49 -5.10 -14.60
N ASP A 285 34.79 -5.16 -15.73
CA ASP A 285 35.34 -4.91 -17.08
C ASP A 285 34.93 -3.54 -17.65
N GLY A 286 34.37 -2.66 -16.81
CA GLY A 286 33.81 -1.37 -17.19
C GLY A 286 32.34 -1.21 -16.78
N PRO A 287 31.69 -0.09 -17.16
CA PRO A 287 30.28 0.13 -16.84
C PRO A 287 29.38 -0.96 -17.41
N VAL A 288 28.53 -1.54 -16.57
CA VAL A 288 27.46 -2.47 -16.96
C VAL A 288 26.30 -1.63 -17.49
N ALA A 289 26.05 -1.71 -18.79
CA ALA A 289 24.90 -1.07 -19.41
C ALA A 289 23.60 -1.70 -18.90
N VAL A 290 22.58 -0.87 -18.72
CA VAL A 290 21.24 -1.32 -18.34
C VAL A 290 20.24 -0.90 -19.42
N ARG A 291 19.18 -1.70 -19.60
CA ARG A 291 18.00 -1.34 -20.39
C ARG A 291 16.92 -0.83 -19.43
N PRO A 292 16.59 0.49 -19.43
CA PRO A 292 15.63 1.05 -18.49
C PRO A 292 14.21 0.52 -18.76
N ARG A 293 13.58 -0.03 -17.72
CA ARG A 293 12.22 -0.60 -17.78
C ARG A 293 11.40 -0.20 -16.56
N TRP A 294 10.09 -0.26 -16.69
CA TRP A 294 9.16 -0.12 -15.57
C TRP A 294 8.12 -1.24 -15.57
N HIS A 295 7.56 -1.51 -14.40
CA HIS A 295 6.59 -2.57 -14.16
C HIS A 295 5.20 -1.98 -13.87
N GLY A 296 4.23 -2.33 -14.68
CA GLY A 296 2.84 -1.88 -14.64
C GLY A 296 1.91 -2.82 -13.89
N ASN A 297 0.64 -2.81 -14.29
CA ASN A 297 -0.47 -3.42 -13.56
C ASN A 297 -0.55 -2.99 -12.07
N PRO A 298 -0.60 -1.67 -11.81
CA PRO A 298 -0.72 -1.17 -10.44
C PRO A 298 -2.07 -1.58 -9.83
N SER A 299 -2.02 -2.22 -8.67
CA SER A 299 -3.22 -2.34 -7.85
C SER A 299 -3.58 -0.97 -7.26
N ILE A 300 -4.84 -0.84 -6.83
CA ILE A 300 -5.36 0.28 -6.04
C ILE A 300 -4.44 0.65 -4.85
N ASP A 301 -3.81 -0.36 -4.25
CA ASP A 301 -2.94 -0.20 -3.08
C ASP A 301 -1.72 0.69 -3.39
N GLN A 302 -1.20 0.62 -4.60
CA GLN A 302 -0.04 1.42 -5.02
C GLN A 302 -0.34 2.92 -4.97
N TYR A 303 -1.59 3.31 -5.20
CA TYR A 303 -2.03 4.69 -5.16
C TYR A 303 -2.29 5.22 -3.74
N SER A 304 -2.48 4.33 -2.75
CA SER A 304 -2.71 4.76 -1.37
C SER A 304 -1.53 5.55 -0.78
N GLY A 305 -0.30 5.17 -1.14
CA GLY A 305 0.92 5.89 -0.79
C GLY A 305 0.89 7.37 -1.22
N PRO A 306 0.86 7.69 -2.54
CA PRO A 306 0.79 9.07 -3.00
C PRO A 306 -0.48 9.80 -2.55
N MET A 307 -1.62 9.12 -2.43
CA MET A 307 -2.85 9.74 -1.92
C MET A 307 -2.69 10.28 -0.49
N VAL A 308 -1.98 9.56 0.38
CA VAL A 308 -1.74 10.02 1.76
C VAL A 308 -0.59 11.02 1.83
N ALA A 309 0.48 10.80 1.07
CA ALA A 309 1.70 11.59 1.18
C ALA A 309 1.63 12.95 0.44
N PHE A 310 1.12 12.98 -0.80
CA PHE A 310 1.17 14.19 -1.64
C PHE A 310 0.39 15.39 -1.09
N PRO A 311 -0.85 15.29 -0.56
CA PRO A 311 -1.50 16.46 0.01
C PRO A 311 -0.69 17.08 1.14
N LEU A 312 -0.06 16.26 2.00
CA LEU A 312 0.82 16.75 3.05
C LEU A 312 2.08 17.42 2.48
N VAL A 313 2.76 16.76 1.53
CA VAL A 313 4.02 17.27 0.97
C VAL A 313 3.81 18.53 0.15
N ALA A 314 2.74 18.60 -0.65
CA ALA A 314 2.43 19.75 -1.49
C ALA A 314 2.25 21.05 -0.68
N ASP A 315 1.72 20.96 0.55
CA ASP A 315 1.60 22.08 1.49
C ASP A 315 2.94 22.52 2.10
N LEU A 316 3.95 21.64 2.09
CA LEU A 316 5.27 21.86 2.69
C LEU A 316 6.33 22.29 1.68
N LEU A 317 6.10 22.09 0.39
CA LEU A 317 7.03 22.50 -0.66
C LEU A 317 7.18 24.01 -0.70
N ARG A 318 8.42 24.47 -0.82
CA ARG A 318 8.76 25.88 -0.97
C ARG A 318 8.57 26.34 -2.41
N PRO A 319 8.45 27.66 -2.66
CA PRO A 319 8.25 28.19 -4.01
C PRO A 319 9.29 27.74 -5.04
N GLU A 320 10.55 27.54 -4.65
CA GLU A 320 11.62 27.03 -5.52
C GLU A 320 11.40 25.59 -6.00
N ASP A 321 10.59 24.80 -5.29
CA ASP A 321 10.23 23.42 -5.64
C ASP A 321 8.82 23.31 -6.24
N ALA A 322 8.26 24.42 -6.75
CA ALA A 322 6.92 24.46 -7.33
C ALA A 322 6.72 23.44 -8.47
N GLU A 323 7.77 23.11 -9.24
CA GLU A 323 7.72 22.07 -10.27
C GLU A 323 7.33 20.68 -9.71
N ILE A 324 7.82 20.34 -8.52
CA ILE A 324 7.48 19.07 -7.85
C ILE A 324 6.00 19.10 -7.48
N ARG A 325 5.52 20.22 -6.93
CA ARG A 325 4.10 20.42 -6.60
C ARG A 325 3.25 20.27 -7.86
N ASP A 326 3.62 20.92 -8.96
CA ASP A 326 2.88 20.88 -10.22
C ASP A 326 2.80 19.45 -10.78
N ARG A 327 3.88 18.66 -10.68
CA ARG A 327 3.87 17.23 -11.04
C ARG A 327 2.94 16.42 -10.14
N MET A 328 2.97 16.61 -8.81
CA MET A 328 2.04 15.94 -7.88
C MET A 328 0.58 16.26 -8.22
N VAL A 329 0.28 17.55 -8.42
CA VAL A 329 -1.05 18.03 -8.81
C VAL A 329 -1.48 17.35 -10.10
N ARG A 330 -0.63 17.41 -11.14
CA ARG A 330 -0.92 16.79 -12.44
C ARG A 330 -1.18 15.30 -12.31
N HIS A 331 -0.33 14.53 -11.63
CA HIS A 331 -0.51 13.08 -11.59
C HIS A 331 -1.76 12.65 -10.81
N LEU A 332 -2.05 13.21 -9.63
CA LEU A 332 -3.25 12.82 -8.88
C LEU A 332 -4.55 13.30 -9.52
N THR A 333 -4.56 14.49 -10.11
CA THR A 333 -5.72 14.99 -10.84
C THR A 333 -6.01 14.17 -12.10
N CYS A 334 -4.97 13.83 -12.86
CA CYS A 334 -5.11 12.99 -14.04
C CYS A 334 -5.48 11.55 -13.68
N TYR A 335 -5.01 11.02 -12.55
CA TYR A 335 -5.41 9.69 -12.09
C TYR A 335 -6.92 9.58 -11.91
N LEU A 336 -7.53 10.52 -11.15
CA LEU A 336 -8.99 10.53 -10.98
C LEU A 336 -9.73 10.70 -12.32
N LYS A 337 -9.24 11.60 -13.18
CA LYS A 337 -9.83 11.86 -14.51
C LYS A 337 -9.70 10.67 -15.47
N ARG A 338 -8.76 9.75 -15.23
CA ARG A 338 -8.55 8.52 -16.02
C ARG A 338 -9.43 7.36 -15.60
N LEU A 339 -10.03 7.42 -14.42
CA LEU A 339 -10.93 6.36 -13.99
C LEU A 339 -12.19 6.39 -14.87
N GLU A 340 -12.49 5.26 -15.50
CA GLU A 340 -13.65 5.10 -16.35
C GLU A 340 -14.83 4.59 -15.53
N ARG A 341 -15.99 5.25 -15.66
CA ARG A 341 -17.21 4.85 -14.97
C ARG A 341 -17.81 3.62 -15.64
N VAL A 342 -18.31 2.69 -14.83
CA VAL A 342 -19.16 1.58 -15.26
C VAL A 342 -20.34 1.46 -14.31
N GLU A 343 -21.47 1.02 -14.85
CA GLU A 343 -22.69 0.79 -14.09
C GLU A 343 -23.21 -0.62 -14.30
N ILE A 344 -23.71 -1.22 -13.23
CA ILE A 344 -24.55 -2.41 -13.30
C ILE A 344 -25.95 -1.96 -12.90
N VAL A 345 -26.91 -1.98 -13.83
CA VAL A 345 -28.26 -1.40 -13.66
C VAL A 345 -29.33 -2.48 -13.62
N HIS A 346 -30.51 -2.12 -13.12
CA HIS A 346 -31.66 -3.01 -12.96
C HIS A 346 -31.38 -4.23 -12.07
N ALA A 347 -30.54 -4.06 -11.05
CA ALA A 347 -30.16 -5.16 -10.16
C ALA A 347 -31.35 -5.77 -9.43
N GLN A 348 -32.41 -5.00 -9.16
CA GLN A 348 -33.63 -5.51 -8.52
C GLN A 348 -34.40 -6.52 -9.38
N GLN A 349 -34.16 -6.53 -10.69
CA GLN A 349 -34.78 -7.50 -11.60
C GLN A 349 -34.11 -8.89 -11.53
N ASN A 350 -32.96 -8.97 -10.88
CA ASN A 350 -32.23 -10.22 -10.67
C ASN A 350 -31.78 -10.33 -9.21
N PRO A 351 -32.69 -10.75 -8.29
CA PRO A 351 -32.40 -10.80 -6.86
C PRO A 351 -31.23 -11.72 -6.51
N GLU A 352 -30.97 -12.76 -7.32
CA GLU A 352 -29.78 -13.60 -7.14
C GLU A 352 -28.50 -12.77 -7.26
N ILE A 353 -28.43 -11.80 -8.18
CA ILE A 353 -27.25 -10.93 -8.34
C ILE A 353 -27.11 -9.95 -7.19
N ILE A 354 -28.20 -9.48 -6.58
CA ILE A 354 -28.12 -8.63 -5.38
C ILE A 354 -27.52 -9.42 -4.22
N ASP A 355 -28.01 -10.64 -3.99
CA ASP A 355 -27.44 -11.53 -2.97
C ASP A 355 -25.95 -11.77 -3.26
N VAL A 356 -25.58 -11.92 -4.53
CA VAL A 356 -24.17 -12.08 -4.88
C VAL A 356 -23.37 -10.80 -4.72
N LEU A 357 -23.89 -9.63 -5.08
CA LEU A 357 -23.22 -8.36 -4.86
C LEU A 357 -22.99 -8.13 -3.37
N GLN A 358 -23.96 -8.48 -2.52
CA GLN A 358 -23.79 -8.46 -1.08
C GLN A 358 -22.71 -9.45 -0.60
N GLN A 359 -22.66 -10.66 -1.15
CA GLN A 359 -21.64 -11.66 -0.80
C GLN A 359 -20.24 -11.36 -1.37
N LEU A 360 -20.15 -10.82 -2.59
CA LEU A 360 -18.91 -10.46 -3.29
C LEU A 360 -18.29 -9.20 -2.67
N LEU A 361 -19.13 -8.20 -2.37
CA LEU A 361 -18.68 -6.91 -1.83
C LEU A 361 -18.54 -6.97 -0.30
N GLY A 362 -19.26 -7.89 0.34
CA GLY A 362 -19.25 -8.15 1.77
C GLY A 362 -18.66 -9.51 2.12
N GLY A 363 -17.63 -10.02 1.42
CA GLY A 363 -17.01 -11.36 1.48
C GLY A 363 -16.88 -12.10 2.83
N GLY A 364 -17.98 -12.31 3.55
CA GLY A 364 -18.11 -12.64 4.97
C GLY A 364 -19.55 -12.44 5.47
N ARG A 365 -19.76 -12.46 6.79
CA ARG A 365 -21.09 -12.17 7.38
C ARG A 365 -21.29 -10.66 7.37
N LEU A 366 -22.02 -10.15 6.38
CA LEU A 366 -22.42 -8.74 6.33
C LEU A 366 -23.27 -8.43 7.56
N THR A 367 -22.72 -7.65 8.49
CA THR A 367 -23.39 -7.25 9.74
C THR A 367 -23.61 -5.75 9.68
N LEU A 368 -24.77 -5.35 9.15
CA LEU A 368 -25.18 -3.95 9.06
C LEU A 368 -25.81 -3.50 10.39
N ASP A 369 -25.49 -2.29 10.82
CA ASP A 369 -26.15 -1.65 11.96
C ASP A 369 -27.53 -1.12 11.59
N GLU A 370 -28.34 -0.81 12.60
CA GLU A 370 -29.59 -0.08 12.40
C GLU A 370 -29.29 1.30 11.79
N GLY A 371 -29.79 1.52 10.57
CA GLY A 371 -29.63 2.78 9.83
C GLY A 371 -28.55 2.75 8.75
N ASP A 372 -27.79 1.67 8.64
CA ASP A 372 -26.88 1.46 7.53
C ASP A 372 -27.63 1.36 6.18
N PRO A 373 -26.99 1.72 5.06
CA PRO A 373 -27.57 1.50 3.74
C PRO A 373 -27.98 0.04 3.52
N ASP A 374 -29.24 -0.16 3.17
CA ASP A 374 -29.71 -1.48 2.75
C ASP A 374 -29.27 -1.75 1.31
N PHE A 375 -28.13 -2.43 1.18
CA PHE A 375 -27.59 -2.80 -0.13
C PHE A 375 -28.53 -3.75 -0.91
N SER A 376 -29.52 -4.37 -0.26
CA SER A 376 -30.52 -5.21 -0.95
C SER A 376 -31.47 -4.40 -1.81
N GLN A 377 -31.56 -3.08 -1.58
CA GLN A 377 -32.45 -2.17 -2.30
C GLN A 377 -31.72 -1.41 -3.43
N LEU A 378 -30.44 -1.70 -3.67
CA LEU A 378 -29.69 -1.08 -4.76
C LEU A 378 -30.20 -1.60 -6.11
N ASP A 379 -30.67 -0.70 -6.97
CA ASP A 379 -30.98 -1.03 -8.37
C ASP A 379 -29.82 -0.71 -9.32
N THR A 380 -28.85 0.09 -8.87
CA THR A 380 -27.66 0.44 -9.64
C THR A 380 -26.41 0.35 -8.77
N VAL A 381 -25.41 -0.39 -9.25
CA VAL A 381 -24.06 -0.40 -8.69
C VAL A 381 -23.18 0.45 -9.59
N VAL A 382 -22.48 1.41 -9.00
CA VAL A 382 -21.60 2.33 -9.71
C VAL A 382 -20.15 2.03 -9.35
N GLY A 383 -19.35 1.90 -10.39
CA GLY A 383 -17.93 1.60 -10.33
C GLY A 383 -17.07 2.53 -11.16
N TYR A 384 -15.79 2.59 -10.84
CA TYR A 384 -14.77 3.36 -11.52
C TYR A 384 -13.52 2.49 -11.68
N TYR A 385 -12.95 2.39 -12.88
CA TYR A 385 -11.82 1.50 -13.13
C TYR A 385 -10.68 2.18 -13.87
N LEU A 386 -9.46 1.70 -13.64
CA LEU A 386 -8.31 2.13 -14.41
C LEU A 386 -8.09 1.16 -15.59
N PRO A 387 -8.25 1.60 -16.85
CA PRO A 387 -7.89 0.78 -17.99
C PRO A 387 -6.41 0.41 -17.93
N GLN A 388 -6.10 -0.86 -18.13
CA GLN A 388 -4.74 -1.37 -18.13
C GLN A 388 -3.97 -0.90 -19.36
N LEU A 389 -2.76 -0.38 -19.15
CA LEU A 389 -1.79 -0.21 -20.24
C LEU A 389 -1.04 -1.53 -20.48
N ASN A 390 -1.21 -2.15 -21.65
CA ASN A 390 -0.56 -3.41 -22.00
C ASN A 390 -0.18 -3.48 -23.50
N PRO A 391 0.60 -4.48 -23.93
CA PRO A 391 1.05 -4.59 -25.32
C PRO A 391 -0.06 -4.64 -26.38
N ARG A 392 -1.30 -5.03 -26.04
CA ARG A 392 -2.42 -5.06 -27.01
C ARG A 392 -3.07 -3.70 -27.25
N ASN A 393 -3.01 -2.78 -26.28
CA ASN A 393 -3.61 -1.45 -26.40
C ASN A 393 -2.60 -0.31 -26.32
N ALA A 394 -1.31 -0.57 -26.08
CA ALA A 394 -0.30 0.47 -25.86
C ALA A 394 -0.17 1.51 -27.00
N ALA A 395 -0.50 1.12 -28.24
CA ALA A 395 -0.49 2.02 -29.39
C ALA A 395 -1.65 3.03 -29.34
N ASP A 396 -2.80 2.62 -28.82
CA ASP A 396 -4.05 3.40 -28.80
C ASP A 396 -4.39 3.95 -27.40
N TYR A 397 -3.63 3.58 -26.37
CA TYR A 397 -3.85 4.02 -25.00
C TYR A 397 -3.69 5.54 -24.89
N PRO A 398 -4.71 6.30 -24.41
CA PRO A 398 -4.64 7.75 -24.34
C PRO A 398 -3.50 8.23 -23.41
N ARG A 399 -2.49 8.90 -23.98
CA ARG A 399 -1.33 9.38 -23.23
C ARG A 399 -1.52 10.77 -22.63
N ASP A 400 -2.45 11.57 -23.16
CA ASP A 400 -2.80 12.86 -22.60
C ASP A 400 -3.65 12.71 -21.34
N CYS A 401 -3.54 13.67 -20.43
CA CYS A 401 -4.43 13.77 -19.28
C CYS A 401 -5.86 14.09 -19.77
N PRO A 402 -6.89 13.31 -19.39
CA PRO A 402 -8.27 13.66 -19.73
C PRO A 402 -8.63 15.05 -19.18
N ALA A 403 -9.49 15.79 -19.88
CA ALA A 403 -9.85 17.15 -19.48
C ALA A 403 -10.81 17.16 -18.27
N GLU A 404 -11.72 16.19 -18.23
CA GLU A 404 -12.82 16.10 -17.27
C GLU A 404 -12.83 14.74 -16.56
N ILE A 405 -13.43 14.70 -15.38
CA ILE A 405 -13.75 13.44 -14.69
C ILE A 405 -14.84 12.71 -15.48
N GLN A 406 -14.66 11.41 -15.70
CA GLN A 406 -15.65 10.60 -16.41
C GLN A 406 -16.93 10.43 -15.57
N LEU A 407 -17.97 11.21 -15.89
CA LEU A 407 -19.28 11.13 -15.21
C LEU A 407 -20.24 10.16 -15.87
N GLU A 408 -20.16 10.00 -17.19
CA GLU A 408 -21.01 9.09 -17.95
C GLU A 408 -20.41 7.68 -17.97
N PRO A 409 -21.24 6.62 -17.85
CA PRO A 409 -20.74 5.26 -17.92
C PRO A 409 -20.15 4.96 -19.30
N THR A 410 -18.90 4.52 -19.32
CA THR A 410 -18.24 3.94 -20.51
C THR A 410 -18.71 2.52 -20.79
N ARG A 411 -19.23 1.85 -19.75
CA ARG A 411 -19.80 0.50 -19.80
C ARG A 411 -21.07 0.47 -18.94
N VAL A 412 -22.13 -0.12 -19.47
CA VAL A 412 -23.37 -0.38 -18.72
C VAL A 412 -23.70 -1.86 -18.87
N LEU A 413 -23.77 -2.57 -17.75
CA LEU A 413 -24.22 -3.95 -17.68
C LEU A 413 -25.68 -3.92 -17.23
N ASP A 414 -26.59 -4.15 -18.17
CA ASP A 414 -28.02 -4.16 -17.88
C ASP A 414 -28.47 -5.55 -17.46
N LEU A 415 -28.80 -5.74 -16.18
CA LEU A 415 -29.22 -7.05 -15.66
C LEU A 415 -30.61 -7.48 -16.14
N ALA A 416 -31.37 -6.60 -16.80
CA ALA A 416 -32.59 -6.94 -17.53
C ALA A 416 -32.31 -7.47 -18.96
N SER A 417 -31.10 -7.26 -19.48
CA SER A 417 -30.71 -7.67 -20.83
C SER A 417 -30.47 -9.18 -20.91
N PRO A 418 -30.95 -9.91 -21.92
CA PRO A 418 -30.63 -11.33 -22.08
C PRO A 418 -29.13 -11.61 -22.32
N ARG A 419 -28.31 -10.57 -22.54
CA ARG A 419 -26.85 -10.68 -22.75
C ARG A 419 -26.02 -10.45 -21.48
N TYR A 420 -26.65 -10.08 -20.36
CA TYR A 420 -25.94 -9.62 -19.17
C TYR A 420 -24.89 -10.62 -18.68
N LEU A 421 -25.17 -11.93 -18.76
CA LEU A 421 -24.23 -12.98 -18.34
C LEU A 421 -22.91 -12.91 -19.13
N GLY A 422 -22.99 -12.73 -20.45
CA GLY A 422 -21.81 -12.63 -21.32
C GLY A 422 -21.02 -11.35 -21.05
N GLU A 423 -21.71 -10.23 -20.81
CA GLU A 423 -21.10 -8.94 -20.46
C GLU A 423 -20.41 -8.99 -19.10
N LEU A 424 -21.02 -9.68 -18.12
CA LEU A 424 -20.46 -9.85 -16.79
C LEU A 424 -19.25 -10.78 -16.79
N VAL A 425 -19.27 -11.87 -17.57
CA VAL A 425 -18.10 -12.73 -17.79
C VAL A 425 -16.99 -11.97 -18.50
N GLN A 426 -17.31 -11.11 -19.47
CA GLN A 426 -16.32 -10.27 -20.13
C GLN A 426 -15.68 -9.28 -19.15
N LEU A 427 -16.48 -8.58 -18.34
CA LEU A 427 -15.99 -7.68 -17.29
C LEU A 427 -15.11 -8.44 -16.28
N ALA A 428 -15.53 -9.63 -15.85
CA ALA A 428 -14.75 -10.50 -14.99
C ALA A 428 -13.40 -10.82 -15.58
N THR A 429 -13.36 -11.18 -16.85
CA THR A 429 -12.13 -11.56 -17.52
C THR A 429 -11.22 -10.35 -17.80
N ASP A 430 -11.79 -9.17 -18.00
CA ASP A 430 -11.03 -7.91 -18.11
C ASP A 430 -10.35 -7.53 -16.79
N LEU A 431 -10.95 -7.90 -15.65
CA LEU A 431 -10.37 -7.72 -14.31
C LEU A 431 -9.26 -8.73 -13.99
N GLN A 432 -9.08 -9.80 -14.78
CA GLN A 432 -8.00 -10.79 -14.60
C GLN A 432 -6.63 -10.32 -15.14
N SER A 433 -6.31 -9.04 -14.97
CA SER A 433 -5.18 -8.36 -15.59
C SER A 433 -3.80 -8.94 -15.25
N ARG A 434 -3.71 -9.72 -14.17
CA ARG A 434 -2.45 -10.34 -13.72
C ARG A 434 -1.88 -11.30 -14.77
N ASP A 435 -2.75 -12.06 -15.44
CA ASP A 435 -2.36 -13.10 -16.40
C ASP A 435 -2.92 -12.84 -17.81
N ASN A 436 -3.66 -11.75 -18.01
CA ASN A 436 -4.39 -11.51 -19.24
C ASN A 436 -3.93 -10.21 -19.94
N VAL A 437 -3.71 -10.30 -21.25
CA VAL A 437 -3.25 -9.20 -22.11
C VAL A 437 -4.40 -8.79 -23.06
N ARG A 438 -5.54 -8.39 -22.52
CA ARG A 438 -6.68 -7.93 -23.34
C ARG A 438 -6.61 -6.44 -23.60
N ALA A 439 -7.04 -6.00 -24.78
CA ALA A 439 -7.14 -4.56 -25.08
C ALA A 439 -8.07 -3.82 -24.10
N THR A 440 -9.06 -4.52 -23.55
CA THR A 440 -10.05 -4.04 -22.56
C THR A 440 -9.67 -4.31 -21.11
N GLY A 441 -8.45 -4.80 -20.85
CA GLY A 441 -7.98 -5.16 -19.51
C GLY A 441 -8.08 -4.01 -18.52
N ILE A 442 -8.25 -4.34 -17.24
CA ILE A 442 -8.46 -3.40 -16.14
C ILE A 442 -7.43 -3.69 -15.04
N ASP A 443 -6.63 -2.69 -14.64
CA ASP A 443 -5.63 -2.89 -13.58
C ASP A 443 -6.29 -3.03 -12.20
N HIS A 444 -7.19 -2.11 -11.89
CA HIS A 444 -7.96 -2.13 -10.65
C HIS A 444 -9.26 -1.34 -10.79
N PHE A 445 -10.09 -1.44 -9.76
CA PHE A 445 -11.47 -0.99 -9.78
C PHE A 445 -11.90 -0.48 -8.39
N TYR A 446 -12.70 0.57 -8.36
CA TYR A 446 -13.41 1.14 -7.22
C TYR A 446 -14.92 0.92 -7.38
N VAL A 447 -15.62 0.50 -6.33
CA VAL A 447 -17.07 0.31 -6.27
C VAL A 447 -17.64 1.20 -5.15
N PRO A 448 -17.55 2.54 -5.28
CA PRO A 448 -17.90 3.48 -4.20
C PRO A 448 -19.37 3.42 -3.75
N SER A 449 -20.26 2.85 -4.55
CA SER A 449 -21.67 2.67 -4.15
C SER A 449 -21.88 1.55 -3.12
N VAL A 450 -20.85 0.73 -2.84
CA VAL A 450 -20.96 -0.40 -1.90
C VAL A 450 -19.73 -0.58 -1.01
N ARG A 451 -18.50 -0.39 -1.53
CA ARG A 451 -17.28 -0.61 -0.75
C ARG A 451 -16.84 0.67 -0.05
N ALA A 452 -16.95 0.69 1.27
CA ALA A 452 -16.56 1.82 2.13
C ALA A 452 -15.14 2.35 1.87
N GLY A 453 -14.16 1.45 1.71
CA GLY A 453 -12.78 1.83 1.40
C GLY A 453 -12.66 2.64 0.11
N ASP A 454 -13.39 2.23 -0.93
CA ASP A 454 -13.39 2.89 -2.23
C ASP A 454 -14.14 4.20 -2.23
N ALA A 455 -15.30 4.23 -1.55
CA ALA A 455 -16.07 5.44 -1.33
C ALA A 455 -15.18 6.53 -0.73
N ASN A 456 -14.45 6.18 0.34
CA ASN A 456 -13.49 7.08 0.96
C ASN A 456 -12.31 7.43 0.03
N HIS A 457 -11.74 6.48 -0.71
CA HIS A 457 -10.65 6.76 -1.63
C HIS A 457 -11.05 7.77 -2.72
N LEU A 458 -12.23 7.62 -3.33
CA LEU A 458 -12.70 8.57 -4.35
C LEU A 458 -13.07 9.92 -3.74
N MET A 459 -13.68 9.94 -2.55
CA MET A 459 -13.90 11.19 -1.81
C MET A 459 -12.58 11.90 -1.52
N HIS A 460 -11.54 11.14 -1.16
CA HIS A 460 -10.22 11.67 -0.88
C HIS A 460 -9.55 12.22 -2.14
N LEU A 461 -9.57 11.49 -3.26
CA LEU A 461 -9.05 11.97 -4.55
C LEU A 461 -9.75 13.25 -5.02
N ALA A 462 -11.08 13.32 -4.86
CA ALA A 462 -11.86 14.50 -5.21
C ALA A 462 -11.50 15.70 -4.32
N ALA A 463 -11.39 15.50 -3.01
CA ALA A 463 -10.97 16.54 -2.08
C ALA A 463 -9.54 17.01 -2.34
N ILE A 464 -8.60 16.10 -2.65
CA ILE A 464 -7.23 16.44 -3.07
C ILE A 464 -7.25 17.27 -4.36
N GLY A 465 -8.00 16.83 -5.37
CA GLY A 465 -8.10 17.53 -6.66
C GLY A 465 -8.62 18.96 -6.51
N TYR A 466 -9.65 19.15 -5.68
CA TYR A 466 -10.18 20.47 -5.34
C TYR A 466 -9.19 21.30 -4.52
N HIS A 467 -8.54 20.70 -3.51
CA HIS A 467 -7.52 21.37 -2.69
C HIS A 467 -6.35 21.90 -3.54
N PHE A 468 -5.92 21.11 -4.53
CA PHE A 468 -4.80 21.46 -5.39
C PHE A 468 -5.12 22.52 -6.43
N THR A 469 -6.30 22.45 -7.04
CA THR A 469 -6.62 23.23 -8.25
C THR A 469 -7.73 24.26 -8.06
N GLY A 470 -8.61 24.06 -7.07
CA GLY A 470 -9.86 24.80 -6.94
C GLY A 470 -10.86 24.57 -8.08
N GLU A 471 -10.61 23.61 -8.98
CA GLU A 471 -11.48 23.37 -10.13
C GLU A 471 -12.83 22.78 -9.70
N GLU A 472 -13.91 23.37 -10.22
CA GLU A 472 -15.29 23.04 -9.85
C GLU A 472 -15.66 21.57 -10.12
N GLN A 473 -15.06 20.93 -11.13
CA GLN A 473 -15.35 19.52 -11.46
C GLN A 473 -15.12 18.57 -10.28
N TYR A 474 -14.11 18.83 -9.44
CA TYR A 474 -13.82 18.01 -8.26
C TYR A 474 -14.87 18.20 -7.17
N ARG A 475 -15.33 19.44 -6.96
CA ARG A 475 -16.39 19.77 -6.02
C ARG A 475 -17.73 19.17 -6.44
N ARG A 476 -18.06 19.25 -7.74
CA ARG A 476 -19.23 18.59 -8.34
C ARG A 476 -19.17 17.09 -8.21
N PHE A 477 -18.04 16.47 -8.56
CA PHE A 477 -17.86 15.04 -8.40
C PHE A 477 -18.02 14.60 -6.93
N PHE A 478 -17.43 15.34 -5.98
CA PHE A 478 -17.59 15.06 -4.56
C PHE A 478 -19.05 15.16 -4.09
N HIS A 479 -19.72 16.28 -4.35
CA HIS A 479 -21.06 16.52 -3.81
C HIS A 479 -22.17 15.83 -4.62
N GLU A 480 -22.22 16.03 -5.94
CA GLU A 480 -23.30 15.51 -6.79
C GLU A 480 -23.17 13.99 -6.98
N GLN A 481 -21.97 13.50 -7.30
CA GLN A 481 -21.79 12.08 -7.58
C GLN A 481 -21.61 11.27 -6.31
N LEU A 482 -20.55 11.53 -5.55
CA LEU A 482 -20.22 10.66 -4.41
C LEU A 482 -21.24 10.82 -3.27
N VAL A 483 -21.43 12.04 -2.76
CA VAL A 483 -22.28 12.25 -1.58
C VAL A 483 -23.76 12.10 -1.90
N GLN A 484 -24.29 12.80 -2.91
CA GLN A 484 -25.72 12.82 -3.20
C GLN A 484 -26.19 11.58 -3.96
N SER A 485 -25.54 11.26 -5.09
CA SER A 485 -26.00 10.15 -5.94
C SER A 485 -25.63 8.77 -5.40
N LEU A 486 -24.45 8.61 -4.80
CA LEU A 486 -23.96 7.31 -4.32
C LEU A 486 -24.07 7.12 -2.81
N ASN A 487 -24.52 8.15 -2.08
CA ASN A 487 -24.63 8.14 -0.62
C ASN A 487 -23.32 7.68 0.05
N THR A 488 -22.17 8.14 -0.42
CA THR A 488 -20.89 7.64 0.09
C THR A 488 -20.72 7.85 1.60
N PHE A 489 -21.35 8.86 2.20
CA PHE A 489 -21.34 9.01 3.66
C PHE A 489 -22.05 7.88 4.40
N GLY A 490 -23.14 7.34 3.84
CA GLY A 490 -23.77 6.12 4.36
C GLY A 490 -22.90 4.89 4.10
N VAL A 491 -22.34 4.77 2.89
CA VAL A 491 -21.49 3.61 2.52
C VAL A 491 -20.25 3.52 3.41
N ILE A 492 -19.61 4.64 3.78
CA ILE A 492 -18.45 4.57 4.67
C ILE A 492 -18.79 4.15 6.10
N GLN A 493 -20.07 4.24 6.53
CA GLN A 493 -20.50 3.70 7.83
C GLN A 493 -20.66 2.18 7.81
N THR A 494 -20.38 1.50 6.70
CA THR A 494 -20.39 0.02 6.64
C THR A 494 -18.99 -0.57 6.58
N ALA A 495 -17.94 0.20 6.91
CA ALA A 495 -16.56 -0.23 6.70
C ALA A 495 -16.14 -1.43 7.56
N GLY A 496 -16.73 -1.56 8.75
CA GLY A 496 -16.58 -2.65 9.70
C GLY A 496 -17.69 -3.69 9.63
N ALA A 497 -18.72 -3.47 8.80
CA ALA A 497 -19.81 -4.42 8.58
C ALA A 497 -19.34 -5.74 7.97
N LEU A 498 -18.21 -5.73 7.27
CA LEU A 498 -17.58 -6.93 6.74
C LEU A 498 -16.60 -7.53 7.76
N GLN A 499 -17.11 -8.42 8.61
CA GLN A 499 -16.27 -9.22 9.49
C GLN A 499 -16.23 -10.67 9.04
N VAL A 500 -15.02 -11.12 8.68
CA VAL A 500 -14.72 -12.54 8.51
C VAL A 500 -13.92 -13.04 9.72
N PRO A 501 -14.05 -14.32 10.08
CA PRO A 501 -13.21 -14.91 11.12
C PRO A 501 -11.72 -14.71 10.82
N ASP A 502 -10.91 -14.53 11.87
CA ASP A 502 -9.48 -14.21 11.74
C ASP A 502 -8.67 -15.26 10.94
N TRP A 503 -9.15 -16.50 10.86
CA TRP A 503 -8.54 -17.57 10.08
C TRP A 503 -8.61 -17.39 8.57
N CYS A 504 -9.61 -16.66 8.07
CA CYS A 504 -9.79 -16.35 6.65
C CYS A 504 -9.84 -14.84 6.38
N ARG A 505 -9.41 -14.04 7.35
CA ARG A 505 -9.30 -12.58 7.21
C ARG A 505 -7.99 -12.19 6.54
N SER A 506 -8.07 -11.25 5.61
CA SER A 506 -6.91 -10.53 5.10
C SER A 506 -6.69 -9.27 5.95
N PHE A 507 -5.55 -9.21 6.64
CA PHE A 507 -5.15 -8.05 7.46
C PHE A 507 -4.55 -6.90 6.64
N TYR A 508 -4.34 -7.12 5.34
CA TYR A 508 -3.75 -6.15 4.42
C TYR A 508 -4.62 -4.89 4.20
N GLY A 509 -5.95 -5.04 4.19
CA GLY A 509 -6.88 -3.98 3.78
C GLY A 509 -6.82 -2.72 4.65
N GLY A 510 -6.71 -2.90 5.97
CA GLY A 510 -6.68 -1.79 6.93
C GLY A 510 -5.51 -0.81 6.68
N HIS A 511 -4.36 -1.30 6.20
CA HIS A 511 -3.22 -0.45 5.87
C HIS A 511 -3.54 0.58 4.77
N ILE A 512 -4.40 0.22 3.84
CA ILE A 512 -4.64 0.98 2.62
C ILE A 512 -5.80 1.96 2.85
N THR A 513 -6.81 1.52 3.58
CA THR A 513 -8.05 2.28 3.78
C THR A 513 -7.91 3.22 4.96
N TYR A 514 -7.42 2.76 6.12
CA TYR A 514 -7.42 3.55 7.35
C TYR A 514 -6.60 4.85 7.24
N PRO A 515 -5.36 4.84 6.71
CA PRO A 515 -4.60 6.09 6.50
C PRO A 515 -5.26 7.04 5.51
N ALA A 516 -5.98 6.53 4.51
CA ALA A 516 -6.70 7.38 3.56
C ALA A 516 -7.90 8.07 4.23
N PHE A 517 -8.63 7.38 5.12
CA PHE A 517 -9.68 8.00 5.94
C PHE A 517 -9.10 9.10 6.85
N TRP A 518 -8.01 8.80 7.56
CA TRP A 518 -7.32 9.78 8.41
C TRP A 518 -6.78 10.98 7.60
N SER A 519 -6.28 10.72 6.39
CA SER A 519 -5.82 11.76 5.47
C SER A 519 -6.98 12.67 5.00
N LEU A 520 -8.09 12.08 4.57
CA LEU A 520 -9.27 12.83 4.16
C LEU A 520 -9.85 13.66 5.32
N TRP A 521 -10.01 13.06 6.50
CA TRP A 521 -10.54 13.74 7.68
C TRP A 521 -9.75 15.00 8.06
N GLY A 522 -8.42 14.95 7.97
CA GLY A 522 -7.59 16.11 8.31
C GLY A 522 -7.47 17.14 7.17
N LEU A 523 -7.77 16.76 5.93
CA LEU A 523 -7.77 17.65 4.75
C LEU A 523 -9.04 18.53 4.68
N LEU A 524 -10.18 17.99 5.13
CA LEU A 524 -11.44 18.72 5.16
C LEU A 524 -11.46 19.72 6.34
N ASP A 525 -12.12 20.87 6.15
CA ASP A 525 -12.29 21.87 7.22
C ASP A 525 -13.72 21.95 7.76
N ASP A 526 -14.73 21.56 6.97
CA ASP A 526 -16.15 21.58 7.38
C ASP A 526 -16.48 20.45 8.38
N PRO A 527 -16.96 20.78 9.59
CA PRO A 527 -17.47 19.78 10.54
C PRO A 527 -18.52 18.83 9.94
N ALA A 528 -19.43 19.32 9.08
CA ALA A 528 -20.48 18.50 8.49
C ALA A 528 -19.94 17.39 7.58
N LEU A 529 -18.77 17.61 6.97
CA LEU A 529 -18.09 16.60 6.14
C LEU A 529 -17.16 15.72 6.98
N ARG A 530 -16.54 16.27 8.03
CA ARG A 530 -15.57 15.56 8.88
C ARG A 530 -16.22 14.62 9.86
N GLU A 531 -17.38 14.97 10.40
CA GLU A 531 -18.03 14.21 11.47
C GLU A 531 -18.43 12.78 11.02
N PRO A 532 -19.03 12.56 9.82
CA PRO A 532 -19.29 11.20 9.34
C PRO A 532 -18.01 10.38 9.15
N ILE A 533 -16.92 11.00 8.70
CA ILE A 533 -15.62 10.32 8.47
C ILE A 533 -14.98 9.97 9.82
N ALA A 534 -15.04 10.88 10.79
CA ALA A 534 -14.56 10.62 12.14
C ALA A 534 -15.32 9.47 12.80
N ARG A 535 -16.66 9.42 12.64
CA ARG A 535 -17.48 8.29 13.11
C ARG A 535 -17.05 6.98 12.46
N ALA A 536 -16.94 6.93 11.14
CA ALA A 536 -16.48 5.73 10.44
C ALA A 536 -15.06 5.30 10.89
N LEU A 537 -14.14 6.25 11.12
CA LEU A 537 -12.81 5.97 11.68
C LEU A 537 -12.86 5.31 13.06
N HIS A 538 -13.83 5.69 13.90
CA HIS A 538 -14.04 5.11 15.22
C HIS A 538 -14.90 3.85 15.19
N ASP A 539 -16.18 4.00 14.87
CA ASP A 539 -17.24 2.99 15.03
C ASP A 539 -16.98 1.79 14.12
N GLU A 540 -16.63 2.05 12.86
CA GLU A 540 -16.44 1.00 11.85
C GLU A 540 -15.03 0.43 11.82
N PHE A 541 -14.02 1.28 11.90
CA PHE A 541 -12.64 0.82 11.84
C PHE A 541 -12.05 0.55 13.22
N TRP A 542 -11.86 1.58 14.06
CA TRP A 542 -11.07 1.38 15.28
C TRP A 542 -11.75 0.41 16.25
N ALA A 543 -13.05 0.58 16.53
CA ALA A 543 -13.76 -0.26 17.49
C ALA A 543 -13.93 -1.71 17.02
N ARG A 544 -14.16 -1.92 15.72
CA ARG A 544 -14.54 -3.22 15.14
C ARG A 544 -13.41 -3.95 14.43
N ASP A 545 -12.53 -3.23 13.74
CA ASP A 545 -11.61 -3.78 12.74
C ASP A 545 -10.13 -3.69 13.14
N VAL A 546 -9.62 -2.48 13.40
CA VAL A 546 -8.18 -2.21 13.57
C VAL A 546 -7.73 -2.03 15.02
N GLY A 547 -8.59 -1.52 15.91
CA GLY A 547 -8.27 -1.38 17.34
C GLY A 547 -8.02 -2.74 18.02
N PRO A 548 -8.82 -3.78 17.75
CA PRO A 548 -8.55 -5.13 18.25
C PRO A 548 -7.23 -5.74 17.77
N LEU A 549 -6.59 -5.19 16.73
CA LEU A 549 -5.29 -5.67 16.23
C LEU A 549 -4.10 -5.14 17.05
N ALA A 550 -4.33 -4.11 17.87
CA ALA A 550 -3.30 -3.42 18.65
C ALA A 550 -2.06 -3.04 17.80
N ASP A 551 -2.30 -2.50 16.61
CA ASP A 551 -1.24 -2.03 15.71
C ASP A 551 -0.88 -0.58 16.01
N LEU A 552 0.41 -0.34 16.24
CA LEU A 552 0.96 0.97 16.59
C LEU A 552 0.49 2.10 15.66
N LYS A 553 0.55 1.87 14.34
CA LYS A 553 0.20 2.88 13.34
C LYS A 553 -1.27 3.32 13.45
N PHE A 554 -2.19 2.36 13.59
CA PHE A 554 -3.62 2.65 13.64
C PHE A 554 -4.00 3.30 14.96
N ASP A 555 -3.42 2.85 16.07
CA ASP A 555 -3.62 3.48 17.39
C ASP A 555 -3.13 4.93 17.41
N LEU A 556 -1.97 5.23 16.80
CA LEU A 556 -1.48 6.61 16.67
C LEU A 556 -2.40 7.47 15.80
N MET A 557 -2.81 6.97 14.64
CA MET A 557 -3.72 7.72 13.76
C MET A 557 -5.04 8.01 14.47
N PHE A 558 -5.65 7.03 15.13
CA PHE A 558 -6.90 7.20 15.86
C PHE A 558 -6.78 8.19 17.02
N ALA A 559 -5.69 8.12 17.79
CA ALA A 559 -5.43 9.00 18.93
C ALA A 559 -5.28 10.49 18.56
N THR A 560 -5.30 10.82 17.26
CA THR A 560 -5.12 12.18 16.72
C THR A 560 -6.36 12.69 15.97
N VAL A 561 -7.41 11.88 15.89
CA VAL A 561 -8.73 12.29 15.38
C VAL A 561 -9.42 13.21 16.41
N ALA A 562 -10.52 13.87 16.04
CA ALA A 562 -11.26 14.79 16.92
C ALA A 562 -11.58 14.17 18.30
N ASP A 563 -11.66 15.01 19.34
CA ASP A 563 -11.86 14.63 20.76
C ASP A 563 -13.25 14.05 21.10
N ALA A 564 -13.91 13.39 20.14
CA ALA A 564 -15.23 12.79 20.34
C ALA A 564 -15.19 11.52 21.21
N TRP A 565 -14.04 10.83 21.29
CA TRP A 565 -13.88 9.56 22.02
C TRP A 565 -12.67 9.58 22.97
N PRO A 566 -12.64 10.47 23.97
CA PRO A 566 -11.44 10.71 24.78
C PRO A 566 -10.93 9.46 25.53
N ALA A 567 -11.83 8.56 25.95
CA ALA A 567 -11.44 7.32 26.61
C ALA A 567 -10.74 6.33 25.65
N ALA A 568 -11.34 6.09 24.48
CA ALA A 568 -10.78 5.23 23.44
C ALA A 568 -9.45 5.79 22.91
N GLN A 569 -9.36 7.11 22.73
CA GLN A 569 -8.13 7.78 22.29
C GLN A 569 -7.03 7.70 23.34
N ALA A 570 -7.36 7.83 24.62
CA ALA A 570 -6.41 7.63 25.70
C ALA A 570 -5.89 6.18 25.75
N GLU A 571 -6.76 5.20 25.50
CA GLU A 571 -6.39 3.79 25.38
C GLU A 571 -5.45 3.54 24.19
N ALA A 572 -5.82 4.01 22.99
CA ALA A 572 -4.99 3.89 21.80
C ALA A 572 -3.62 4.56 21.99
N ARG A 573 -3.59 5.76 22.58
CA ARG A 573 -2.34 6.46 22.92
C ARG A 573 -1.48 5.64 23.89
N ALA A 574 -2.07 5.05 24.93
CA ALA A 574 -1.34 4.25 25.90
C ALA A 574 -0.75 2.98 25.27
N ARG A 575 -1.52 2.28 24.43
CA ARG A 575 -1.03 1.12 23.67
C ARG A 575 0.10 1.48 22.71
N ALA A 576 -0.03 2.59 21.99
CA ALA A 576 1.00 3.07 21.09
C ALA A 576 2.33 3.36 21.82
N LEU A 577 2.27 4.03 22.97
CA LEU A 577 3.46 4.29 23.79
C LEU A 577 4.10 3.01 24.30
N ALA A 578 3.31 2.06 24.79
CA ALA A 578 3.82 0.75 25.24
C ALA A 578 4.46 -0.05 24.09
N ALA A 579 3.90 0.03 22.88
CA ALA A 579 4.46 -0.63 21.71
C ALA A 579 5.85 -0.07 21.34
N PHE A 580 6.08 1.24 21.45
CA PHE A 580 7.38 1.84 21.16
C PHE A 580 8.52 1.35 22.08
N ASP A 581 8.22 0.96 23.31
CA ASP A 581 9.22 0.46 24.26
C ASP A 581 9.90 -0.83 23.76
N VAL A 582 9.16 -1.64 23.00
CA VAL A 582 9.59 -2.96 22.51
C VAL A 582 9.74 -3.03 20.99
N LEU A 583 9.31 -2.01 20.25
CA LEU A 583 9.42 -1.98 18.79
C LEU A 583 10.84 -1.62 18.33
N GLY A 584 11.51 -2.55 17.67
CA GLY A 584 12.89 -2.36 17.18
C GLY A 584 13.37 -3.50 16.28
N GLY A 585 14.61 -3.96 16.37
CA GLY A 585 14.99 -5.23 15.74
C GLY A 585 14.18 -6.40 16.30
N ASN A 586 13.98 -7.44 15.49
CA ASN A 586 13.09 -8.57 15.83
C ASN A 586 13.84 -9.85 16.22
N GLY A 587 15.12 -9.73 16.54
CA GLY A 587 15.95 -10.82 17.06
C GLY A 587 16.36 -10.62 18.52
N GLY A 588 15.58 -9.87 19.29
CA GLY A 588 15.85 -9.55 20.70
C GLY A 588 16.80 -8.36 20.94
N THR A 589 17.24 -7.68 19.88
CA THR A 589 18.03 -6.44 19.96
C THR A 589 17.21 -5.30 19.35
N LEU A 590 16.86 -4.30 20.15
CA LEU A 590 15.99 -3.20 19.69
C LEU A 590 16.65 -2.29 18.65
N ASP A 591 17.96 -2.07 18.78
CA ASP A 591 18.75 -1.23 17.88
C ASP A 591 19.44 -2.09 16.80
N ASP A 592 18.67 -2.98 16.16
CA ASP A 592 19.11 -3.89 15.09
C ASP A 592 18.14 -3.78 13.91
N PRO A 593 18.59 -3.90 12.64
CA PRO A 593 17.67 -3.83 11.51
C PRO A 593 16.64 -4.97 11.54
N ARG A 594 15.46 -4.71 10.97
CA ARG A 594 14.37 -5.69 10.83
C ARG A 594 14.79 -6.78 9.85
N ARG A 595 15.02 -8.00 10.34
CA ARG A 595 15.46 -9.13 9.53
C ARG A 595 14.55 -10.34 9.72
N ALA A 596 14.29 -11.09 8.67
CA ALA A 596 13.33 -12.20 8.72
C ALA A 596 13.85 -13.36 9.60
N TYR A 597 13.50 -13.41 10.89
CA TYR A 597 13.87 -14.49 11.82
C TYR A 597 12.71 -15.44 12.08
N ASN A 598 13.01 -16.68 12.48
CA ASN A 598 11.98 -17.59 12.95
C ASN A 598 11.54 -17.21 14.37
N VAL A 599 10.24 -17.32 14.63
CA VAL A 599 9.69 -17.26 15.98
C VAL A 599 9.04 -18.60 16.28
N ALA A 600 9.55 -19.28 17.31
CA ALA A 600 9.01 -20.54 17.76
C ALA A 600 7.59 -20.32 18.35
N PRO A 601 6.61 -21.19 18.03
CA PRO A 601 5.29 -21.14 18.65
C PRO A 601 5.32 -21.04 20.18
N GLU A 602 6.20 -21.79 20.82
CA GLU A 602 6.33 -21.86 22.28
C GLU A 602 6.70 -20.49 22.87
N THR A 603 7.55 -19.71 22.20
CA THR A 603 7.92 -18.36 22.62
C THR A 603 6.70 -17.43 22.66
N VAL A 604 5.82 -17.54 21.66
CA VAL A 604 4.58 -16.73 21.61
C VAL A 604 3.59 -17.19 22.68
N ILE A 605 3.43 -18.50 22.84
CA ILE A 605 2.53 -19.09 23.84
C ILE A 605 2.94 -18.68 25.26
N ASP A 606 4.23 -18.77 25.58
CA ASP A 606 4.76 -18.40 26.89
C ASP A 606 4.58 -16.90 27.17
N ALA A 607 4.81 -16.04 26.17
CA ALA A 607 4.59 -14.60 26.27
C ALA A 607 3.12 -14.21 26.54
N LEU A 608 2.18 -15.07 26.12
CA LEU A 608 0.75 -14.90 26.32
C LEU A 608 0.20 -15.62 27.56
N GLY A 609 1.06 -16.09 28.46
CA GLY A 609 0.64 -16.71 29.73
C GLY A 609 0.40 -18.22 29.68
N GLY A 610 0.91 -18.91 28.65
CA GLY A 610 0.82 -20.36 28.47
C GLY A 610 -0.36 -20.80 27.61
N PRO A 611 -0.42 -22.09 27.23
CA PRO A 611 -1.30 -22.59 26.16
C PRO A 611 -2.79 -22.41 26.45
N GLU A 612 -3.20 -22.54 27.71
CA GLU A 612 -4.61 -22.39 28.12
C GLU A 612 -5.13 -20.94 27.96
N GLN A 613 -4.24 -19.96 28.03
CA GLN A 613 -4.58 -18.54 27.91
C GLN A 613 -4.28 -17.99 26.51
N ALA A 614 -3.31 -18.60 25.82
CA ALA A 614 -2.80 -18.11 24.55
C ALA A 614 -3.58 -18.61 23.33
N LEU A 615 -4.12 -19.83 23.34
CA LEU A 615 -4.60 -20.51 22.13
C LEU A 615 -6.13 -20.46 22.00
N ARG A 616 -6.62 -20.18 20.79
CA ARG A 616 -8.01 -20.44 20.40
C ARG A 616 -8.06 -21.24 19.10
N CYS A 617 -9.02 -22.15 19.04
CA CYS A 617 -9.39 -22.86 17.82
C CYS A 617 -10.60 -22.20 17.16
N PRO A 618 -10.73 -22.30 15.83
CA PRO A 618 -11.93 -21.82 15.16
C PRO A 618 -13.12 -22.63 15.66
N SER A 619 -14.22 -21.96 15.93
CA SER A 619 -15.49 -22.63 16.17
C SER A 619 -16.01 -23.31 14.89
N ALA A 620 -16.99 -24.19 15.02
CA ALA A 620 -17.68 -24.76 13.87
C ALA A 620 -18.30 -23.65 12.99
N ASP A 621 -18.78 -22.57 13.62
CA ASP A 621 -19.34 -21.41 12.93
C ASP A 621 -18.28 -20.59 12.20
N ASP A 622 -17.08 -20.42 12.79
CA ASP A 622 -15.96 -19.76 12.12
C ASP A 622 -15.53 -20.54 10.88
N ARG A 623 -15.36 -21.86 11.03
CA ARG A 623 -15.04 -22.72 9.89
C ARG A 623 -16.12 -22.63 8.83
N ALA A 624 -17.38 -22.78 9.20
CA ALA A 624 -18.51 -22.68 8.29
C ALA A 624 -18.53 -21.34 7.55
N ALA A 625 -18.26 -20.22 8.24
CA ALA A 625 -18.18 -18.90 7.62
C ALA A 625 -16.96 -18.74 6.67
N CYS A 626 -15.83 -19.38 6.98
CA CYS A 626 -14.67 -19.38 6.09
C CYS A 626 -14.86 -20.25 4.84
N ILE A 627 -15.42 -21.45 4.99
CA ILE A 627 -15.59 -22.40 3.87
C ILE A 627 -16.88 -22.20 3.09
N ALA A 628 -17.83 -21.41 3.62
CA ALA A 628 -19.11 -21.13 2.97
C ALA A 628 -18.84 -20.73 1.51
N PRO A 629 -19.37 -21.49 0.53
CA PRO A 629 -19.20 -21.15 -0.85
C PRO A 629 -19.90 -19.82 -1.11
N VAL A 630 -19.29 -19.01 -1.96
CA VAL A 630 -19.96 -17.83 -2.51
C VAL A 630 -20.54 -18.26 -3.85
N THR A 631 -21.86 -18.27 -3.96
CA THR A 631 -22.51 -18.60 -5.24
C THR A 631 -22.53 -17.35 -6.10
N PHE A 632 -21.96 -17.43 -7.31
CA PHE A 632 -21.99 -16.36 -8.30
C PHE A 632 -22.49 -16.91 -9.64
N MET A 633 -23.66 -16.43 -10.07
CA MET A 633 -24.32 -16.85 -11.31
C MET A 633 -24.53 -18.38 -11.41
N GLY A 634 -24.94 -19.01 -10.31
CA GLY A 634 -25.11 -20.46 -10.24
C GLY A 634 -23.81 -21.26 -10.22
N LEU A 635 -22.65 -20.60 -10.22
CA LEU A 635 -21.35 -21.21 -10.01
C LEU A 635 -20.98 -21.03 -8.53
N GLU A 636 -20.79 -22.14 -7.81
CA GLU A 636 -20.31 -22.11 -6.43
C GLU A 636 -18.79 -21.91 -6.44
N PHE A 637 -18.33 -20.79 -5.86
CA PHE A 637 -16.91 -20.56 -5.61
C PHE A 637 -16.59 -21.04 -4.21
N PRO A 638 -15.57 -21.90 -4.03
CA PRO A 638 -15.23 -22.40 -2.71
C PRO A 638 -14.81 -21.24 -1.81
N GLY A 639 -15.24 -21.31 -0.54
CA GLY A 639 -14.70 -20.44 0.50
C GLY A 639 -13.20 -20.66 0.71
N GLU A 640 -12.63 -19.95 1.67
CA GLU A 640 -11.25 -20.19 2.08
C GLU A 640 -11.22 -21.38 3.03
N ASP A 641 -10.73 -22.52 2.54
CA ASP A 641 -10.51 -23.67 3.40
C ASP A 641 -9.36 -23.38 4.36
N ILE A 642 -9.71 -23.29 5.64
CA ILE A 642 -8.78 -23.09 6.75
C ILE A 642 -8.25 -24.41 7.31
N GLY A 643 -8.74 -25.55 6.80
CA GLY A 643 -8.32 -26.89 7.17
C GLY A 643 -7.16 -27.40 6.32
N GLY A 644 -6.30 -28.22 6.94
CA GLY A 644 -5.22 -28.93 6.27
C GLY A 644 -4.88 -30.23 6.99
N ALA A 645 -3.79 -30.89 6.59
CA ALA A 645 -3.32 -32.07 7.29
C ALA A 645 -2.87 -31.71 8.72
N CYS A 646 -3.38 -32.45 9.72
CA CYS A 646 -2.92 -32.34 11.09
C CYS A 646 -1.44 -32.71 11.21
N ARG A 647 -0.68 -31.90 11.94
CA ARG A 647 0.76 -32.06 12.21
C ARG A 647 1.05 -32.85 13.49
N GLY A 648 0.03 -33.06 14.33
CA GLY A 648 0.14 -33.68 15.64
C GLY A 648 0.77 -32.77 16.70
N ASP A 649 0.79 -31.46 16.49
CA ASP A 649 1.36 -30.48 17.43
C ASP A 649 0.27 -29.72 18.21
N ALA A 650 0.68 -28.94 19.22
CA ALA A 650 -0.25 -28.25 20.12
C ALA A 650 -1.07 -27.12 19.46
N LEU A 651 -0.73 -26.73 18.24
CA LEU A 651 -1.45 -25.71 17.48
C LEU A 651 -2.48 -26.32 16.53
N ASP A 652 -2.60 -27.63 16.46
CA ASP A 652 -3.64 -28.26 15.65
C ASP A 652 -5.00 -28.13 16.33
N CYS A 653 -5.94 -27.61 15.56
CA CYS A 653 -7.35 -27.55 15.89
C CYS A 653 -8.11 -28.58 15.03
N PRO A 654 -8.26 -29.82 15.51
CA PRO A 654 -8.85 -30.89 14.72
C PRO A 654 -10.34 -30.66 14.46
N PHE A 655 -10.75 -30.91 13.23
CA PHE A 655 -12.14 -30.98 12.80
C PHE A 655 -12.62 -32.43 12.71
N GLU A 656 -13.93 -32.63 12.63
CA GLU A 656 -14.56 -33.97 12.59
C GLU A 656 -14.18 -34.79 11.34
N ASP A 657 -13.81 -34.12 10.25
CA ASP A 657 -13.38 -34.76 8.99
C ASP A 657 -11.89 -35.20 9.00
N GLY A 658 -11.19 -35.02 10.12
CA GLY A 658 -9.79 -35.40 10.27
C GLY A 658 -8.79 -34.38 9.73
N THR A 659 -9.25 -33.22 9.22
CA THR A 659 -8.39 -32.07 8.93
C THR A 659 -8.18 -31.22 10.19
N CYS A 660 -7.17 -30.36 10.19
CA CYS A 660 -6.88 -29.42 11.27
C CYS A 660 -6.71 -28.01 10.72
N ALA A 661 -7.31 -27.02 11.39
CA ALA A 661 -6.87 -25.64 11.28
C ALA A 661 -5.69 -25.38 12.23
N ARG A 662 -4.99 -24.28 12.02
CA ARG A 662 -3.98 -23.78 12.98
C ARG A 662 -4.66 -22.90 14.02
N ALA A 663 -4.35 -23.13 15.29
CA ALA A 663 -4.75 -22.26 16.38
C ALA A 663 -4.23 -20.83 16.14
N LEU A 664 -5.01 -19.86 16.58
CA LEU A 664 -4.61 -18.45 16.64
C LEU A 664 -4.48 -18.01 18.09
N ALA A 665 -3.80 -16.90 18.30
CA ALA A 665 -3.71 -16.27 19.60
C ALA A 665 -5.09 -15.72 20.03
N THR A 666 -5.41 -15.81 21.31
CA THR A 666 -6.64 -15.25 21.92
C THR A 666 -6.64 -13.71 21.96
N ALA A 667 -5.46 -13.11 21.95
CA ALA A 667 -5.20 -11.68 21.86
C ALA A 667 -4.10 -11.42 20.82
N PRO A 668 -3.95 -10.18 20.32
CA PRO A 668 -2.85 -9.85 19.42
C PRO A 668 -1.51 -10.21 20.05
N VAL A 669 -0.66 -10.90 19.30
CA VAL A 669 0.70 -11.24 19.68
C VAL A 669 1.48 -9.96 19.99
N PRO A 670 2.32 -9.95 21.04
CA PRO A 670 3.20 -8.82 21.35
C PRO A 670 3.96 -8.37 20.10
N ILE A 671 4.04 -7.06 19.90
CA ILE A 671 4.45 -6.47 18.63
C ILE A 671 5.84 -6.92 18.18
N GLU A 672 6.74 -7.17 19.14
CA GLU A 672 8.10 -7.67 18.97
C GLU A 672 8.20 -9.16 18.57
N LEU A 673 7.10 -9.93 18.74
CA LEU A 673 7.00 -11.35 18.38
C LEU A 673 6.18 -11.59 17.11
N ARG A 674 5.58 -10.55 16.53
CA ARG A 674 4.78 -10.65 15.29
C ARG A 674 5.66 -11.00 14.09
N ALA A 675 5.03 -11.51 13.04
CA ALA A 675 5.71 -11.77 11.76
C ALA A 675 6.12 -10.47 11.08
N PHE A 676 7.43 -10.28 10.89
CA PHE A 676 7.98 -9.12 10.19
C PHE A 676 8.20 -9.42 8.72
N THR A 677 7.63 -8.56 7.88
CA THR A 677 7.82 -8.51 6.43
C THR A 677 7.96 -7.04 6.04
N ASP A 678 7.51 -6.65 4.86
CA ASP A 678 7.23 -5.27 4.44
C ASP A 678 6.63 -4.36 5.52
N PHE A 679 5.43 -4.67 6.03
CA PHE A 679 4.79 -3.93 7.10
C PHE A 679 4.17 -4.86 8.14
N LEU A 680 4.39 -4.55 9.41
CA LEU A 680 3.91 -5.36 10.52
C LEU A 680 2.38 -5.49 10.55
N TRP A 681 1.69 -4.38 10.31
CA TRP A 681 0.23 -4.27 10.35
C TRP A 681 -0.46 -4.87 9.12
N GLN A 682 0.28 -5.49 8.18
CA GLN A 682 -0.29 -6.23 7.05
C GLN A 682 -0.38 -7.74 7.32
N ARG A 683 0.20 -8.20 8.44
CA ARG A 683 0.26 -9.61 8.80
C ARG A 683 -0.76 -9.92 9.89
N ASN A 684 -1.12 -11.20 9.97
CA ASN A 684 -2.06 -11.67 10.97
C ASN A 684 -1.46 -11.45 12.38
N PRO A 685 -2.02 -10.52 13.19
CA PRO A 685 -1.46 -10.22 14.50
C PRO A 685 -1.74 -11.33 15.52
N PHE A 686 -2.56 -12.33 15.17
CA PHE A 686 -2.86 -13.49 16.00
C PHE A 686 -2.06 -14.74 15.62
N GLN A 687 -1.16 -14.64 14.63
CA GLN A 687 -0.38 -15.79 14.17
C GLN A 687 0.61 -16.27 15.24
N ILE A 688 0.53 -17.55 15.60
CA ILE A 688 1.41 -18.16 16.61
C ILE A 688 2.63 -18.79 15.93
N GLY A 689 3.76 -18.11 16.06
CA GLY A 689 5.02 -18.53 15.47
C GLY A 689 5.03 -18.44 13.94
N TYR A 690 6.24 -18.40 13.38
CA TYR A 690 6.44 -18.39 11.94
C TYR A 690 7.85 -18.83 11.59
N SER A 691 7.99 -19.34 10.36
CA SER A 691 9.27 -19.72 9.78
C SER A 691 9.49 -18.93 8.50
N THR A 692 10.69 -18.40 8.32
CA THR A 692 11.06 -17.61 7.14
C THR A 692 11.82 -18.44 6.10
N GLY A 693 12.09 -19.72 6.39
CA GLY A 693 12.87 -20.63 5.53
C GLY A 693 14.37 -20.31 5.47
N ALA A 694 14.72 -19.02 5.48
CA ALA A 694 16.08 -18.51 5.44
C ALA A 694 16.26 -17.40 6.51
N PRO A 695 16.45 -17.76 7.79
CA PRO A 695 16.54 -16.80 8.89
C PRO A 695 17.67 -15.79 8.68
N GLY A 696 17.35 -14.49 8.78
CA GLY A 696 18.31 -13.40 8.65
C GLY A 696 18.76 -13.10 7.22
N HIS A 697 18.19 -13.75 6.19
CA HIS A 697 18.55 -13.51 4.78
C HIS A 697 17.84 -12.30 4.15
N LYS A 698 16.75 -11.83 4.75
CA LYS A 698 15.99 -10.69 4.22
C LYS A 698 15.89 -9.61 5.27
N GLN A 699 16.12 -8.36 4.87
CA GLN A 699 15.98 -7.17 5.70
C GLN A 699 14.87 -6.27 5.15
N SER A 700 13.91 -5.93 6.01
CA SER A 700 12.81 -5.02 5.70
C SER A 700 13.24 -3.55 5.85
N PRO A 701 12.59 -2.61 5.13
CA PRO A 701 12.96 -1.19 5.15
C PRO A 701 12.71 -0.48 6.49
N GLY A 702 11.97 -1.09 7.42
CA GLY A 702 11.70 -0.54 8.75
C GLY A 702 10.78 0.68 8.76
N LEU A 703 9.96 0.83 7.72
CA LEU A 703 8.99 1.91 7.61
C LEU A 703 7.92 1.86 8.71
N ASP A 704 7.68 0.69 9.28
CA ASP A 704 6.78 0.48 10.41
C ASP A 704 7.21 1.22 11.68
N ILE A 705 8.52 1.41 11.87
CA ILE A 705 9.08 2.19 12.97
C ILE A 705 9.18 3.66 12.58
N ILE A 706 9.76 3.96 11.41
CA ILE A 706 10.08 5.34 10.99
C ILE A 706 8.80 6.17 10.86
N GLU A 707 7.81 5.69 10.10
CA GLU A 707 6.56 6.43 9.89
C GLU A 707 5.82 6.65 11.21
N ALA A 708 5.71 5.60 12.04
CA ALA A 708 5.01 5.67 13.31
C ALA A 708 5.68 6.61 14.30
N TYR A 709 7.02 6.54 14.45
CA TYR A 709 7.76 7.40 15.36
C TYR A 709 7.62 8.87 14.98
N TRP A 710 7.80 9.22 13.70
CA TRP A 710 7.68 10.60 13.25
C TRP A 710 6.23 11.10 13.29
N LEU A 711 5.24 10.23 13.08
CA LEU A 711 3.83 10.57 13.31
C LEU A 711 3.58 10.91 14.79
N ALA A 712 4.08 10.08 15.70
CA ALA A 712 3.92 10.28 17.14
C ALA A 712 4.60 11.57 17.63
N ARG A 713 5.76 11.92 17.06
CA ARG A 713 6.47 13.18 17.31
C ARG A 713 5.70 14.38 16.78
N TYR A 714 5.28 14.34 15.51
CA TYR A 714 4.50 15.40 14.87
C TYR A 714 3.21 15.72 15.64
N THR A 715 2.51 14.68 16.08
CA THR A 715 1.23 14.79 16.79
C THR A 715 1.36 15.00 18.30
N GLY A 716 2.59 15.10 18.81
CA GLY A 716 2.86 15.35 20.23
C GLY A 716 2.48 14.19 21.16
N VAL A 717 2.29 12.97 20.63
CA VAL A 717 2.18 11.74 21.43
C VAL A 717 3.52 11.46 22.13
N ILE A 718 4.64 11.63 21.41
CA ILE A 718 6.00 11.59 21.96
C ILE A 718 6.55 13.01 22.01
N GLN A 719 6.96 13.44 23.19
CA GLN A 719 7.62 14.74 23.40
C GLN A 719 9.11 14.59 23.76
N SER A 720 9.58 13.39 24.10
CA SER A 720 11.00 13.14 24.38
C SER A 720 11.85 13.47 23.15
N GLY A 721 12.95 14.20 23.36
CA GLY A 721 13.80 14.70 22.29
C GLY A 721 13.23 15.91 21.53
N ALA A 722 12.20 16.61 22.02
CA ALA A 722 11.70 17.83 21.37
C ALA A 722 12.82 18.86 21.24
N GLY A 723 13.01 19.42 20.04
CA GLY A 723 14.13 20.34 19.74
C GLY A 723 15.47 19.64 19.45
N GLN A 724 15.56 18.32 19.57
CA GLN A 724 16.71 17.54 19.13
C GLN A 724 16.63 17.25 17.63
N VAL A 725 17.68 17.60 16.90
CA VAL A 725 17.80 17.46 15.45
C VAL A 725 19.18 16.92 15.08
N LEU A 726 19.40 16.56 13.82
CA LEU A 726 20.72 16.15 13.33
C LEU A 726 21.53 17.35 12.81
N ALA A 727 22.77 17.49 13.28
CA ALA A 727 23.71 18.48 12.79
C ALA A 727 25.15 17.94 12.71
N TRP A 728 25.98 18.54 11.87
CA TRP A 728 27.39 18.18 11.72
C TRP A 728 28.21 18.61 12.94
N GLN A 729 28.68 17.63 13.71
CA GLN A 729 29.58 17.80 14.83
C GLN A 729 31.03 17.80 14.35
N PRO A 730 31.82 18.83 14.63
CA PRO A 730 33.25 18.81 14.36
C PRO A 730 33.95 17.73 15.21
N GLY A 731 34.72 16.86 14.56
CA GLY A 731 35.54 15.84 15.20
C GLY A 731 36.96 16.32 15.50
N ASP A 732 37.67 15.54 16.30
CA ASP A 732 39.09 15.74 16.58
C ASP A 732 39.98 15.19 15.45
N GLY A 733 41.08 15.88 15.17
CA GLY A 733 42.09 15.46 14.20
C GLY A 733 41.97 16.11 12.82
N ALA A 734 42.84 15.68 11.91
CA ALA A 734 42.77 16.04 10.49
C ALA A 734 42.16 14.88 9.71
N CYS A 735 41.43 15.18 8.64
CA CYS A 735 40.99 14.14 7.72
C CYS A 735 42.20 13.33 7.24
N GLY A 736 42.06 12.00 7.17
CA GLY A 736 43.05 11.17 6.49
C GLY A 736 43.23 11.70 5.06
N ALA A 737 44.48 11.71 4.56
CA ALA A 737 44.72 12.05 3.16
C ALA A 737 43.88 11.09 2.28
N PRO A 738 43.14 11.61 1.27
CA PRO A 738 42.22 10.83 0.46
C PRO A 738 42.90 9.70 -0.31
#